data_AF-A0A087SMX8-F1
#
_entry.id   AF-A0A087SMX8-F1
#
_cell.length_a   1.000
_cell.length_b   1.000
_cell.length_c   1.000
_cell.angle_alpha   90.00
_cell.angle_beta   90.00
_cell.angle_gamma   90.00
#
_symmetry.space_group_name_H-M   'P 1'
#
loop_
_entity.id
_entity.type
_entity.pdbx_description
1 polymer ?
#
loop_
_entity_poly.entity_id
_entity_poly.type
_entity_poly.pdbx_seq_one_letter_code
_entity_poly.pdbx_strand_id
1 'polypeptide(L)'
;MIGYTNDPATELSVAAGEQMKITELRLAKLVGAVPSPANVAARRTGESLRSPITTHVLDTARGKPASGVRIVLERAAPGSSNAWQHVGAGKTNGDGRVPDLLPPAASVAPGVYRITFDTSEYMRRCRAEHPAFFPAKPFYPRVSVFFEILESQDDAAPRSPHQLSPVSSGDLSVDGRSNPSHVARLQAAVTPRKFDFAADIVNNDELARAARAEAASASPRCQPSFEPLQHGPELDRQAAVIDRLDAGAHEESGVNQALAALMQRRLAAARSASERTLGALRALAGAELAQARALGLAAGVTLAAETDGPGLRRALAAFQEAPRAAAACHARAADGLDAQAQTLRALVDRLRREAAGVASDAAALKAGVDAARRSMQAAAAVHRAACGRAPGALGRGGVEADPWVTEARLVQGQARLMAAQQAERRFLAKVGAQVESMERERAAVLSTTLAASVRIYGESLACVERAAPRLEALLESADMDADLAAFCDTAAHSVAAGEALAARQAGLLAGVRRELAASPEVLRAGAMEAWDAARGVWVPDRFVLTRAGFLHRLARSPGGDPEVSMVQGPPTPVLAESVALARCAFEQGEAPVFRLVETAAGSLARSLFLAPRTRARTFRTASVEECMDWAIALREVLAACTR
;
A
#
# COMPACT_ATOMS: atom_id res chain seq x y z
N MET A 1 -28.59 -5.38 23.41
CA MET A 1 -28.04 -4.12 23.97
C MET A 1 -26.90 -3.70 23.04
N ILE A 2 -27.21 -2.93 21.98
CA ILE A 2 -26.21 -2.50 20.99
C ILE A 2 -25.75 -1.12 21.43
N GLY A 3 -24.59 -1.06 22.06
CA GLY A 3 -23.99 0.20 22.51
C GLY A 3 -23.48 0.98 21.30
N TYR A 4 -24.15 2.08 20.95
CA TYR A 4 -23.52 3.13 20.15
C TYR A 4 -22.49 3.82 21.04
N THR A 5 -21.21 3.56 20.82
CA THR A 5 -20.13 4.37 21.37
C THR A 5 -20.15 5.71 20.64
N ASN A 6 -20.66 6.76 21.31
CA ASN A 6 -20.55 8.14 20.85
C ASN A 6 -19.07 8.56 20.85
N ASP A 7 -18.36 8.29 19.76
CA ASP A 7 -17.04 8.84 19.50
C ASP A 7 -17.17 10.29 19.00
N PRO A 8 -16.67 11.29 19.75
CA PRO A 8 -16.77 12.69 19.37
C PRO A 8 -16.14 13.01 18.01
N ALA A 9 -15.13 12.23 17.57
CA ALA A 9 -14.49 12.45 16.28
C ALA A 9 -15.40 12.00 15.12
N THR A 10 -16.12 10.89 15.29
CA THR A 10 -17.11 10.41 14.34
C THR A 10 -18.30 11.37 14.24
N GLU A 11 -18.84 11.84 15.36
CA GLU A 11 -19.91 12.86 15.40
C GLU A 11 -19.47 14.18 14.74
N LEU A 12 -18.23 14.64 15.00
CA LEU A 12 -17.68 15.84 14.39
C LEU A 12 -17.47 15.68 12.87
N SER A 13 -17.06 14.50 12.42
CA SER A 13 -16.92 14.17 10.99
C SER A 13 -18.28 14.16 10.29
N VAL A 14 -19.31 13.60 10.93
CA VAL A 14 -20.68 13.60 10.40
C VAL A 14 -21.21 15.03 10.35
N ALA A 15 -21.05 15.83 11.41
CA ALA A 15 -21.46 17.22 11.45
C ALA A 15 -20.74 18.08 10.39
N ALA A 16 -19.44 17.87 10.18
CA ALA A 16 -18.65 18.57 9.16
C ALA A 16 -19.10 18.20 7.74
N GLY A 17 -19.42 16.92 7.49
CA GLY A 17 -19.97 16.46 6.22
C GLY A 17 -21.32 17.10 5.90
N GLU A 18 -22.21 17.20 6.89
CA GLU A 18 -23.52 17.85 6.72
C GLU A 18 -23.40 19.37 6.52
N GLN A 19 -22.47 20.03 7.22
CA GLN A 19 -22.24 21.47 7.04
C GLN A 19 -21.66 21.80 5.66
N MET A 20 -20.85 20.89 5.10
CA MET A 20 -20.32 21.03 3.74
C MET A 20 -21.43 20.90 2.70
N LYS A 21 -22.33 19.92 2.83
CA LYS A 21 -23.50 19.76 1.94
C LYS A 21 -24.40 20.99 1.95
N ILE A 22 -24.65 21.59 3.12
CA ILE A 22 -25.42 22.84 3.25
C ILE A 22 -24.72 23.99 2.52
N THR A 23 -23.38 24.03 2.58
CA THR A 23 -22.58 25.07 1.93
C THR A 23 -22.58 24.91 0.41
N GLU A 24 -22.43 23.69 -0.10
CA GLU A 24 -22.50 23.38 -1.53
C GLU A 24 -23.87 23.73 -2.11
N LEU A 25 -24.97 23.37 -1.43
CA LEU A 25 -26.33 23.73 -1.85
C LEU A 25 -26.55 25.24 -1.88
N ARG A 26 -25.96 25.99 -0.92
CA ARG A 26 -26.01 27.46 -0.91
C ARG A 26 -25.21 28.07 -2.06
N LEU A 27 -24.03 27.53 -2.36
CA LEU A 27 -23.19 27.96 -3.47
C LEU A 27 -23.83 27.67 -4.83
N ALA A 28 -24.40 26.47 -5.02
CA ALA A 28 -25.12 26.13 -6.23
C ALA A 28 -26.30 27.08 -6.49
N LYS A 29 -26.97 27.55 -5.43
CA LYS A 29 -28.07 28.51 -5.50
C LYS A 29 -27.61 29.96 -5.78
N LEU A 30 -26.42 30.32 -5.32
CA LEU A 30 -25.77 31.61 -5.62
C LEU A 30 -25.22 31.66 -7.04
N VAL A 31 -24.72 30.53 -7.56
CA VAL A 31 -24.07 30.43 -8.87
C VAL A 31 -25.08 30.09 -9.98
N GLY A 32 -26.16 29.35 -9.68
CA GLY A 32 -27.19 28.94 -10.64
C GLY A 32 -28.30 29.96 -10.92
N ALA A 33 -28.20 31.19 -10.41
CA ALA A 33 -29.22 32.23 -10.62
C ALA A 33 -29.16 32.82 -12.03
N VAL A 34 -29.75 32.13 -13.02
CA VAL A 34 -30.24 32.79 -14.23
C VAL A 34 -31.47 33.60 -13.83
N PRO A 35 -31.50 34.93 -13.98
CA PRO A 35 -32.64 35.73 -13.57
C PRO A 35 -33.83 35.45 -14.51
N SER A 36 -34.92 34.92 -13.97
CA SER A 36 -36.21 34.87 -14.66
C SER A 36 -36.70 36.31 -14.94
N PRO A 37 -37.31 36.57 -16.11
CA PRO A 37 -37.82 37.90 -16.48
C PRO A 37 -38.83 38.49 -15.48
N ALA A 38 -39.45 37.68 -14.62
CA ALA A 38 -40.30 38.14 -13.53
C ALA A 38 -39.55 38.99 -12.47
N ASN A 39 -38.26 38.73 -12.23
CA ASN A 39 -37.46 39.45 -11.22
C ASN A 39 -36.96 40.83 -11.69
N VAL A 40 -37.06 41.13 -13.00
CA VAL A 40 -36.64 42.43 -13.55
C VAL A 40 -37.76 43.47 -13.42
N ALA A 41 -39.03 43.03 -13.46
CA ALA A 41 -40.18 43.91 -13.25
C ALA A 41 -40.35 44.32 -11.78
N ALA A 42 -40.11 43.41 -10.83
CA ALA A 42 -40.28 43.65 -9.40
C ALA A 42 -39.24 44.60 -8.77
N ARG A 43 -38.11 44.89 -9.45
CA ARG A 43 -37.08 45.83 -8.94
C ARG A 43 -37.45 47.31 -9.09
N ARG A 44 -38.59 47.63 -9.74
CA ARG A 44 -39.09 49.00 -9.91
C ARG A 44 -40.08 49.45 -8.84
N THR A 45 -40.57 48.53 -8.02
CA THR A 45 -41.48 48.77 -6.89
C THR A 45 -40.82 48.13 -5.68
N GLY A 46 -40.34 48.90 -4.71
CA GLY A 46 -39.47 48.45 -3.61
C GLY A 46 -40.10 47.50 -2.58
N GLU A 47 -40.81 46.46 -3.01
CA GLU A 47 -41.38 45.42 -2.15
C GLU A 47 -40.64 44.09 -2.36
N SER A 48 -40.11 43.54 -1.26
CA SER A 48 -39.53 42.21 -1.21
C SER A 48 -40.63 41.15 -1.38
N LEU A 49 -40.66 40.48 -2.54
CA LEU A 49 -41.58 39.38 -2.87
C LEU A 49 -41.34 38.07 -2.08
N ARG A 50 -40.54 38.08 -1.01
CA ARG A 50 -40.18 36.86 -0.25
C ARG A 50 -40.67 36.93 1.18
N SER A 51 -41.13 35.78 1.69
CA SER A 51 -41.46 35.62 3.10
C SER A 51 -40.24 35.93 3.97
N PRO A 52 -40.37 36.78 5.01
CA PRO A 52 -39.27 37.12 5.93
C PRO A 52 -38.78 35.93 6.76
N ILE A 53 -39.63 34.92 7.00
CA ILE A 53 -39.25 33.68 7.66
C ILE A 53 -39.17 32.58 6.60
N THR A 54 -37.96 32.02 6.41
CA THR A 54 -37.75 30.94 5.44
C THR A 54 -37.34 29.64 6.14
N THR A 55 -37.73 28.50 5.55
CA THR A 55 -37.41 27.17 6.06
C THR A 55 -36.63 26.35 5.04
N HIS A 56 -35.85 25.39 5.53
CA HIS A 56 -35.20 24.37 4.71
C HIS A 56 -35.11 23.07 5.50
N VAL A 57 -35.67 21.99 4.96
CA VAL A 57 -35.68 20.67 5.58
C VAL A 57 -34.88 19.71 4.69
N LEU A 58 -33.85 19.10 5.28
CA LEU A 58 -32.98 18.13 4.63
C LEU A 58 -33.20 16.75 5.24
N ASP A 59 -33.38 15.73 4.41
CA ASP A 59 -33.29 14.34 4.84
C ASP A 59 -31.82 13.90 4.67
N THR A 60 -31.10 13.90 5.78
CA THR A 60 -29.69 13.52 5.85
C THR A 60 -29.48 12.02 5.63
N ALA A 61 -30.47 11.20 5.96
CA ALA A 61 -30.41 9.75 5.80
C ALA A 61 -30.47 9.34 4.32
N ARG A 62 -31.18 10.13 3.50
CA ARG A 62 -31.23 9.97 2.02
C ARG A 62 -30.29 10.91 1.27
N GLY A 63 -29.68 11.88 1.95
CA GLY A 63 -28.86 12.93 1.34
C GLY A 63 -29.63 13.83 0.36
N LYS A 64 -30.94 14.04 0.57
CA LYS A 64 -31.82 14.79 -0.35
C LYS A 64 -32.71 15.78 0.42
N PRO A 65 -33.16 16.88 -0.22
CA PRO A 65 -34.16 17.76 0.39
C PRO A 65 -35.46 17.02 0.71
N ALA A 66 -36.03 17.27 1.89
CA ALA A 66 -37.24 16.60 2.36
C ALA A 66 -38.47 17.30 1.78
N SER A 67 -38.96 16.82 0.64
CA SER A 67 -40.15 17.37 -0.04
C SER A 67 -41.48 16.90 0.58
N GLY A 68 -42.45 17.81 0.63
CA GLY A 68 -43.82 17.57 1.11
C GLY A 68 -43.98 17.46 2.62
N VAL A 69 -43.03 17.94 3.42
CA VAL A 69 -43.15 18.04 4.89
C VAL A 69 -44.11 19.18 5.22
N ARG A 70 -45.17 18.90 6.00
CA ARG A 70 -46.11 19.94 6.45
C ARG A 70 -45.48 20.76 7.58
N ILE A 71 -45.61 22.07 7.49
CA ILE A 71 -45.03 23.04 8.42
C ILE A 71 -46.12 24.00 8.90
N VAL A 72 -46.09 24.32 10.20
CA VAL A 72 -46.98 25.29 10.84
C VAL A 72 -46.12 26.28 11.63
N LEU A 73 -46.34 27.57 11.45
CA LEU A 73 -45.71 28.66 12.18
C LEU A 73 -46.76 29.30 13.11
N GLU A 74 -46.37 29.48 14.37
CA GLU A 74 -47.19 30.04 15.43
C GLU A 74 -46.38 31.10 16.21
N ARG A 75 -47.06 32.06 16.83
CA ARG A 75 -46.48 33.09 17.70
C ARG A 75 -47.07 32.99 19.09
N ALA A 76 -46.27 33.22 20.12
CA ALA A 76 -46.76 33.30 21.49
C ALA A 76 -47.71 34.50 21.64
N ALA A 77 -48.86 34.28 22.28
CA ALA A 77 -49.81 35.37 22.56
C ALA A 77 -49.23 36.32 23.62
N PRO A 78 -49.52 37.64 23.54
CA PRO A 78 -49.07 38.60 24.54
C PRO A 78 -49.53 38.18 25.95
N GLY A 79 -48.59 38.09 26.90
CA GLY A 79 -48.88 37.81 28.31
C GLY A 79 -49.09 36.34 28.69
N SER A 80 -48.90 35.37 27.79
CA SER A 80 -48.94 33.94 28.14
C SER A 80 -47.93 33.13 27.33
N SER A 81 -47.04 32.40 28.02
CA SER A 81 -46.05 31.50 27.40
C SER A 81 -46.66 30.20 26.85
N ASN A 82 -47.95 29.93 27.11
CA ASN A 82 -48.60 28.67 26.75
C ASN A 82 -49.70 28.80 25.68
N ALA A 83 -50.05 30.03 25.27
CA ALA A 83 -51.02 30.27 24.21
C ALA A 83 -50.30 30.61 22.89
N TRP A 84 -50.58 29.84 21.84
CA TRP A 84 -49.96 29.96 20.52
C TRP A 84 -51.00 30.39 19.48
N GLN A 85 -50.72 31.48 18.77
CA GLN A 85 -51.54 31.97 17.66
C GLN A 85 -50.96 31.50 16.33
N HIS A 86 -51.78 30.93 15.46
CA HIS A 86 -51.37 30.54 14.13
C HIS A 86 -50.99 31.75 13.28
N VAL A 87 -49.82 31.70 12.63
CA VAL A 87 -49.29 32.80 11.79
C VAL A 87 -49.16 32.36 10.33
N GLY A 88 -48.81 31.10 10.06
CA GLY A 88 -48.71 30.59 8.70
C GLY A 88 -48.56 29.07 8.64
N ALA A 89 -48.82 28.47 7.48
CA ALA A 89 -48.60 27.06 7.21
C ALA A 89 -48.19 26.84 5.76
N GLY A 90 -47.48 25.74 5.51
CA GLY A 90 -47.10 25.34 4.17
C GLY A 90 -46.59 23.91 4.07
N LYS A 91 -46.22 23.50 2.87
CA LYS A 91 -45.54 22.23 2.61
C LYS A 91 -44.22 22.48 1.89
N THR A 92 -43.17 21.78 2.28
CA THR A 92 -41.87 21.92 1.61
C THR A 92 -41.96 21.50 0.14
N ASN A 93 -41.32 22.28 -0.74
CA ASN A 93 -41.21 22.00 -2.16
C ASN A 93 -40.07 20.99 -2.46
N GLY A 94 -39.76 20.76 -3.74
CA GLY A 94 -38.67 19.86 -4.17
C GLY A 94 -37.27 20.24 -3.68
N ASP A 95 -37.06 21.49 -3.26
CA ASP A 95 -35.83 21.99 -2.63
C ASP A 95 -35.92 21.95 -1.08
N GLY A 96 -36.96 21.32 -0.51
CA GLY A 96 -37.13 21.21 0.94
C GLY A 96 -37.55 22.52 1.62
N ARG A 97 -38.06 23.52 0.88
CA ARG A 97 -38.37 24.87 1.41
C ARG A 97 -39.83 25.25 1.30
N VAL A 98 -40.27 26.19 2.13
CA VAL A 98 -41.56 26.89 1.97
C VAL A 98 -41.27 28.37 1.66
N PRO A 99 -41.29 28.79 0.38
CA PRO A 99 -40.90 30.15 -0.02
C PRO A 99 -41.92 31.22 0.38
N ASP A 100 -43.16 30.81 0.68
CA ASP A 100 -44.36 31.61 0.91
C ASP A 100 -44.98 31.32 2.29
N LEU A 101 -44.16 30.98 3.29
CA LEU A 101 -44.64 30.62 4.63
C LEU A 101 -45.42 31.76 5.31
N LEU A 102 -45.10 33.00 4.94
CA LEU A 102 -45.88 34.20 5.22
C LEU A 102 -46.10 34.96 3.90
N PRO A 103 -47.21 35.72 3.78
CA PRO A 103 -47.44 36.57 2.63
C PRO A 103 -46.26 37.50 2.33
N PRO A 104 -45.94 37.77 1.05
CA PRO A 104 -44.98 38.79 0.68
C PRO A 104 -45.35 40.14 1.34
N ALA A 105 -44.36 40.86 1.87
CA ALA A 105 -44.53 42.12 2.60
C ALA A 105 -45.23 42.06 3.98
N ALA A 106 -45.46 40.87 4.56
CA ALA A 106 -45.89 40.78 5.96
C ALA A 106 -44.78 41.26 6.92
N SER A 107 -45.04 42.29 7.74
CA SER A 107 -44.13 42.68 8.82
C SER A 107 -44.17 41.63 9.94
N VAL A 108 -42.99 41.24 10.43
CA VAL A 108 -42.88 40.23 11.48
C VAL A 108 -42.64 40.93 12.80
N ALA A 109 -43.67 41.04 13.63
CA ALA A 109 -43.53 41.70 14.91
C ALA A 109 -42.54 40.95 15.83
N PRO A 110 -41.73 41.66 16.63
CA PRO A 110 -40.87 41.05 17.63
C PRO A 110 -41.63 40.12 18.60
N GLY A 111 -40.97 39.07 19.06
CA GLY A 111 -41.53 38.10 20.01
C GLY A 111 -41.14 36.66 19.72
N VAL A 112 -41.70 35.73 20.50
CA VAL A 112 -41.38 34.31 20.43
C VAL A 112 -42.29 33.60 19.42
N TYR A 113 -41.67 32.87 18.50
CA TYR A 113 -42.30 32.06 17.47
C TYR A 113 -41.97 30.59 17.68
N ARG A 114 -42.90 29.72 17.26
CA ARG A 114 -42.73 28.28 17.17
C ARG A 114 -43.03 27.83 15.76
N ILE A 115 -42.11 27.09 15.17
CA ILE A 115 -42.33 26.41 13.89
C ILE A 115 -42.34 24.90 14.09
N THR A 116 -43.40 24.24 13.65
CA THR A 116 -43.64 22.80 13.84
C THR A 116 -43.64 22.06 12.51
N PHE A 117 -42.79 21.06 12.39
CA PHE A 117 -42.64 20.17 11.24
C PHE A 117 -43.32 18.83 11.51
N ASP A 118 -44.21 18.39 10.62
CA ASP A 118 -44.83 17.06 10.68
C ASP A 118 -43.94 16.02 9.96
N THR A 119 -42.97 15.51 10.70
CA THR A 119 -42.01 14.50 10.25
C THR A 119 -42.65 13.11 10.12
N SER A 120 -43.76 12.84 10.82
CA SER A 120 -44.43 11.55 10.80
C SER A 120 -44.94 11.17 9.41
N GLU A 121 -45.59 12.11 8.70
CA GLU A 121 -46.14 11.89 7.37
C GLU A 121 -45.02 11.68 6.34
N TYR A 122 -43.91 12.40 6.48
CA TYR A 122 -42.74 12.24 5.64
C TYR A 122 -42.06 10.88 5.82
N MET A 123 -41.82 10.47 7.07
CA MET A 123 -41.17 9.18 7.37
C MET A 123 -42.03 7.98 6.93
N ARG A 124 -43.36 8.06 7.06
CA ARG A 124 -44.27 7.01 6.54
C ARG A 124 -44.14 6.84 5.03
N ARG A 125 -44.05 7.94 4.26
CA ARG A 125 -43.83 7.90 2.81
C ARG A 125 -42.46 7.32 2.46
N CYS A 126 -41.41 7.76 3.14
CA CYS A 126 -40.05 7.23 2.92
C CYS A 126 -39.96 5.73 3.23
N ARG A 127 -40.70 5.24 4.24
CA ARG A 127 -40.79 3.81 4.53
C ARG A 127 -41.50 3.00 3.45
N ALA A 128 -42.55 3.54 2.85
CA ALA A 128 -43.23 2.86 1.74
C ALA A 128 -42.27 2.60 0.56
N GLU A 129 -41.33 3.51 0.34
CA GLU A 129 -40.26 3.37 -0.68
C GLU A 129 -39.09 2.49 -0.19
N HIS A 130 -38.73 2.58 1.10
CA HIS A 130 -37.55 1.92 1.67
C HIS A 130 -37.84 1.25 3.03
N PRO A 131 -38.58 0.11 3.04
CA PRO A 131 -39.11 -0.50 4.27
C PRO A 131 -38.06 -1.10 5.20
N ALA A 132 -36.88 -1.46 4.67
CA ALA A 132 -35.75 -1.99 5.44
C ALA A 132 -34.93 -0.89 6.15
N PHE A 133 -35.03 0.37 5.70
CA PHE A 133 -34.21 1.47 6.19
C PHE A 133 -34.97 2.39 7.16
N PHE A 134 -36.27 2.62 6.93
CA PHE A 134 -37.08 3.46 7.82
C PHE A 134 -37.91 2.63 8.82
N PRO A 135 -37.91 3.00 10.12
CA PRO A 135 -38.63 2.26 11.16
C PRO A 135 -40.16 2.36 10.98
N ALA A 136 -40.88 1.32 11.41
CA ALA A 136 -42.34 1.25 11.30
C ALA A 136 -43.08 2.37 12.06
N LYS A 137 -42.48 2.86 13.16
CA LYS A 137 -42.97 4.02 13.90
C LYS A 137 -41.91 5.13 13.84
N PRO A 138 -42.27 6.35 13.44
CA PRO A 138 -41.34 7.48 13.47
C PRO A 138 -40.99 7.81 14.92
N PHE A 139 -39.70 7.93 15.22
CA PHE A 139 -39.21 8.24 16.56
C PHE A 139 -39.61 9.66 17.01
N TYR A 140 -39.52 10.63 16.09
CA TYR A 140 -40.04 11.98 16.28
C TYR A 140 -41.25 12.20 15.36
N PRO A 141 -42.49 12.14 15.87
CA PRO A 141 -43.68 12.34 15.03
C PRO A 141 -43.85 13.80 14.60
N ARG A 142 -43.36 14.75 15.39
CA ARG A 142 -43.26 16.17 15.06
C ARG A 142 -41.99 16.75 15.67
N VAL A 143 -41.46 17.79 15.05
CA VAL A 143 -40.33 18.57 15.58
C VAL A 143 -40.76 20.03 15.65
N SER A 144 -40.61 20.67 16.80
CA SER A 144 -40.93 22.10 16.98
C SER A 144 -39.66 22.88 17.32
N VAL A 145 -39.41 23.96 16.61
CA VAL A 145 -38.29 24.88 16.85
C VAL A 145 -38.87 26.21 17.36
N PHE A 146 -38.36 26.66 18.50
CA PHE A 146 -38.73 27.94 19.10
C PHE A 146 -37.62 28.95 18.82
N PHE A 147 -38.00 30.16 18.43
CA PHE A 147 -37.06 31.25 18.15
C PHE A 147 -37.69 32.60 18.50
N GLU A 148 -36.87 33.58 18.84
CA GLU A 148 -37.31 34.93 19.19
C GLU A 148 -36.80 35.93 18.16
N ILE A 149 -37.66 36.88 17.79
CA ILE A 149 -37.32 38.01 16.91
C ILE A 149 -37.24 39.28 17.76
N LEU A 150 -36.14 40.02 17.63
CA LEU A 150 -35.86 41.24 18.40
C LEU A 150 -36.10 42.50 17.56
N GLU A 151 -36.42 43.61 18.23
CA GLU A 151 -36.81 44.90 17.64
C GLU A 151 -35.76 45.52 16.69
N SER A 152 -34.48 45.16 16.81
CA SER A 152 -33.39 45.65 15.96
C SER A 152 -33.26 44.93 14.61
N GLN A 153 -34.10 43.94 14.31
CA GLN A 153 -34.07 43.18 13.06
C GLN A 153 -35.07 43.67 12.01
N ASP A 154 -35.90 44.68 12.33
CA ASP A 154 -37.00 45.15 11.46
C ASP A 154 -36.58 46.14 10.35
N ASP A 155 -35.40 46.77 10.41
CA ASP A 155 -34.95 47.74 9.40
C ASP A 155 -33.90 47.19 8.42
N ALA A 156 -34.35 46.39 7.46
CA ALA A 156 -33.59 46.08 6.25
C ALA A 156 -34.14 46.87 5.05
N ALA A 157 -34.02 48.19 5.07
CA ALA A 157 -34.10 49.00 3.85
C ALA A 157 -32.83 48.76 2.99
N PRO A 158 -32.95 48.44 1.68
CA PRO A 158 -31.78 48.22 0.84
C PRO A 158 -31.13 49.56 0.46
N ARG A 159 -29.96 49.88 1.02
CA ARG A 159 -29.06 50.88 0.43
C ARG A 159 -28.43 50.29 -0.83
N SER A 160 -28.79 50.87 -1.96
CA SER A 160 -28.31 50.54 -3.30
C SER A 160 -26.80 50.82 -3.47
N PRO A 161 -26.07 50.00 -4.24
CA PRO A 161 -24.72 50.33 -4.70
C PRO A 161 -24.80 51.26 -5.91
N HIS A 162 -24.01 52.34 -5.88
CA HIS A 162 -23.75 53.19 -7.03
C HIS A 162 -23.13 52.37 -8.18
N GLN A 163 -23.87 52.25 -9.28
CA GLN A 163 -23.35 51.85 -10.59
C GLN A 163 -22.57 53.02 -11.20
N LEU A 164 -21.30 52.80 -11.51
CA LEU A 164 -20.61 53.47 -12.61
C LEU A 164 -20.36 52.41 -13.68
N SER A 165 -20.88 52.68 -14.87
CA SER A 165 -20.92 51.82 -16.06
C SER A 165 -19.52 51.51 -16.62
N PRO A 166 -19.30 50.33 -17.23
CA PRO A 166 -18.27 50.16 -18.24
C PRO A 166 -18.86 50.45 -19.65
N VAL A 167 -18.17 51.31 -20.39
CA VAL A 167 -18.41 51.57 -21.81
C VAL A 167 -17.85 50.39 -22.62
N SER A 168 -18.68 49.89 -23.53
CA SER A 168 -18.36 48.90 -24.55
C SER A 168 -17.26 49.40 -25.50
N SER A 169 -16.33 48.53 -25.89
CA SER A 169 -15.48 48.74 -27.07
C SER A 169 -15.28 47.40 -27.76
N GLY A 170 -15.76 47.33 -29.00
CA GLY A 170 -15.96 46.11 -29.77
C GLY A 170 -14.70 45.54 -30.43
N ASP A 171 -14.92 44.34 -30.95
CA ASP A 171 -14.04 43.57 -31.82
C ASP A 171 -13.63 44.35 -33.07
N LEU A 172 -12.33 44.32 -33.38
CA LEU A 172 -11.80 44.41 -34.75
C LEU A 172 -10.55 43.51 -34.84
N SER A 173 -10.67 42.45 -35.62
CA SER A 173 -9.55 41.65 -36.12
C SER A 173 -9.00 42.31 -37.38
N VAL A 174 -7.69 42.59 -37.43
CA VAL A 174 -6.93 42.83 -38.67
C VAL A 174 -5.53 42.23 -38.52
N ASP A 175 -5.16 41.40 -39.49
CA ASP A 175 -3.86 40.78 -39.70
C ASP A 175 -2.71 41.79 -39.90
N GLY A 176 -1.49 41.33 -39.62
CA GLY A 176 -0.31 41.76 -40.37
C GLY A 176 0.67 42.69 -39.66
N ARG A 177 1.73 42.07 -39.10
CA ARG A 177 3.10 42.60 -38.93
C ARG A 177 3.22 44.08 -38.56
N SER A 178 3.28 44.37 -37.26
CA SER A 178 3.93 45.60 -36.78
C SER A 178 4.69 45.36 -35.48
N ASN A 179 5.87 45.97 -35.43
CA ASN A 179 6.95 45.73 -34.48
C ASN A 179 6.55 46.18 -33.05
N PRO A 180 6.60 45.31 -32.02
CA PRO A 180 6.11 45.60 -30.66
C PRO A 180 6.77 46.82 -29.99
N SER A 181 7.93 47.28 -30.48
CA SER A 181 8.61 48.46 -29.97
C SER A 181 7.97 49.80 -30.35
N HIS A 182 7.15 49.86 -31.41
CA HIS A 182 6.48 51.11 -31.83
C HIS A 182 5.16 51.32 -31.08
N VAL A 183 4.42 50.24 -30.81
CA VAL A 183 3.17 50.26 -30.04
C VAL A 183 3.42 50.66 -28.58
N ALA A 184 4.51 50.17 -27.97
CA ALA A 184 4.90 50.55 -26.62
C ALA A 184 5.32 52.04 -26.50
N ARG A 185 5.98 52.59 -27.52
CA ARG A 185 6.38 54.02 -27.53
C ARG A 185 5.18 54.95 -27.74
N LEU A 186 4.22 54.57 -28.59
CA LEU A 186 2.99 55.33 -28.77
C LEU A 186 2.07 55.24 -27.54
N GLN A 187 2.00 54.09 -26.86
CA GLN A 187 1.27 53.97 -25.60
C GLN A 187 1.90 54.77 -24.46
N ALA A 188 3.24 54.88 -24.40
CA ALA A 188 3.93 55.72 -23.42
C ALA A 188 3.82 57.23 -23.71
N ALA A 189 3.66 57.62 -24.98
CA ALA A 189 3.50 59.01 -25.39
C ALA A 189 2.04 59.52 -25.32
N VAL A 190 1.05 58.61 -25.34
CA VAL A 190 -0.39 58.95 -25.39
C VAL A 190 -1.14 58.58 -24.11
N THR A 191 -0.52 57.87 -23.16
CA THR A 191 -1.11 57.75 -21.82
C THR A 191 -0.91 59.07 -21.06
N PRO A 192 -1.99 59.79 -20.67
CA PRO A 192 -1.83 60.98 -19.86
C PRO A 192 -1.12 60.57 -18.58
N ARG A 193 0.05 61.17 -18.32
CA ARG A 193 0.78 61.00 -17.07
C ARG A 193 -0.20 61.33 -15.95
N LYS A 194 -0.44 60.38 -15.04
CA LYS A 194 -1.37 60.56 -13.92
C LYS A 194 -0.85 61.75 -13.11
N PHE A 195 -1.59 62.88 -13.12
CA PHE A 195 -1.19 64.11 -12.45
C PHE A 195 -0.93 63.79 -10.97
N ASP A 196 0.33 63.94 -10.55
CA ASP A 196 0.76 63.70 -9.18
C ASP A 196 0.77 65.06 -8.49
N PHE A 197 -0.36 65.40 -7.86
CA PHE A 197 -0.57 66.71 -7.24
C PHE A 197 0.60 67.16 -6.35
N ALA A 198 1.27 66.26 -5.64
CA ALA A 198 2.39 66.63 -4.78
C ALA A 198 3.67 66.88 -5.61
N ALA A 199 4.00 65.99 -6.55
CA ALA A 199 5.21 66.14 -7.36
C ALA A 199 5.08 67.27 -8.39
N ASP A 200 3.92 67.44 -9.01
CA ASP A 200 3.71 68.40 -10.10
C ASP A 200 3.51 69.84 -9.57
N ILE A 201 2.96 70.02 -8.36
CA ILE A 201 2.91 71.35 -7.69
C ILE A 201 4.28 71.74 -7.13
N VAL A 202 5.02 70.79 -6.53
CA VAL A 202 6.35 71.07 -5.95
C VAL A 202 7.39 71.35 -7.04
N ASN A 203 7.32 70.66 -8.18
CA ASN A 203 8.31 70.79 -9.25
C ASN A 203 7.95 71.82 -10.32
N ASN A 204 6.82 72.52 -10.21
CA ASN A 204 6.40 73.56 -11.14
C ASN A 204 6.24 74.92 -10.43
N ASP A 205 7.22 75.80 -10.65
CA ASP A 205 7.29 77.13 -10.02
C ASP A 205 6.14 78.08 -10.41
N GLU A 206 5.45 77.85 -11.53
CA GLU A 206 4.28 78.66 -11.92
C GLU A 206 3.02 78.19 -11.19
N LEU A 207 2.79 76.88 -11.08
CA LEU A 207 1.68 76.32 -10.30
C LEU A 207 1.84 76.61 -8.81
N ALA A 208 3.06 76.49 -8.28
CA ALA A 208 3.37 76.86 -6.90
C ALA A 208 3.15 78.36 -6.65
N ARG A 209 3.43 79.24 -7.62
CA ARG A 209 3.15 80.69 -7.52
C ARG A 209 1.66 81.02 -7.65
N ALA A 210 0.94 80.37 -8.55
CA ALA A 210 -0.51 80.55 -8.73
C ALA A 210 -1.29 80.14 -7.48
N ALA A 211 -0.97 78.97 -6.90
CA ALA A 211 -1.55 78.51 -5.64
C ALA A 211 -1.27 79.48 -4.46
N ARG A 212 -0.05 80.05 -4.41
CA ARG A 212 0.30 81.08 -3.41
C ARG A 212 -0.44 82.40 -3.65
N ALA A 213 -0.64 82.81 -4.90
CA ALA A 213 -1.34 84.04 -5.24
C ALA A 213 -2.84 83.94 -4.91
N GLU A 214 -3.45 82.78 -5.14
CA GLU A 214 -4.85 82.51 -4.80
C GLU A 214 -5.04 82.50 -3.28
N ALA A 215 -4.14 81.85 -2.52
CA ALA A 215 -4.13 81.87 -1.05
C ALA A 215 -3.88 83.28 -0.45
N ALA A 216 -3.15 84.15 -1.16
CA ALA A 216 -2.84 85.51 -0.71
C ALA A 216 -3.88 86.56 -1.15
N SER A 217 -4.68 86.29 -2.20
CA SER A 217 -5.65 87.24 -2.77
C SER A 217 -7.00 87.32 -2.05
N ALA A 218 -7.15 86.65 -0.91
CA ALA A 218 -8.34 86.75 -0.06
C ALA A 218 -8.45 88.19 0.53
N SER A 219 -9.04 89.11 -0.24
CA SER A 219 -9.26 90.51 0.13
C SER A 219 -10.58 90.68 0.91
N PRO A 220 -10.70 91.62 1.86
CA PRO A 220 -11.73 91.59 2.92
C PRO A 220 -13.16 91.99 2.52
N ARG A 221 -13.47 92.19 1.23
CA ARG A 221 -14.69 92.89 0.78
C ARG A 221 -15.80 92.02 0.21
N CYS A 222 -15.62 90.71 0.14
CA CYS A 222 -16.70 89.76 -0.11
C CYS A 222 -16.72 88.76 1.05
N GLN A 223 -17.50 89.05 2.08
CA GLN A 223 -17.99 88.01 2.97
C GLN A 223 -19.32 87.53 2.39
N PRO A 224 -19.40 86.35 1.73
CA PRO A 224 -20.53 85.50 2.06
C PRO A 224 -20.40 85.23 3.56
N SER A 225 -21.51 85.08 4.26
CA SER A 225 -21.51 84.58 5.63
C SER A 225 -21.03 83.12 5.63
N PHE A 226 -19.74 82.90 5.43
CA PHE A 226 -19.05 81.74 5.94
C PHE A 226 -18.60 82.16 7.34
N GLU A 227 -19.32 81.65 8.34
CA GLU A 227 -18.73 81.48 9.66
C GLU A 227 -17.29 80.98 9.49
N PRO A 228 -16.33 81.45 10.29
CA PRO A 228 -14.97 80.93 10.24
C PRO A 228 -15.09 79.41 10.36
N LEU A 229 -14.76 78.67 9.29
CA LEU A 229 -14.70 77.23 9.32
C LEU A 229 -13.84 76.90 10.54
N GLN A 230 -14.47 76.35 11.57
CA GLN A 230 -13.80 75.92 12.76
C GLN A 230 -12.87 74.77 12.31
N HIS A 231 -11.62 75.10 11.97
CA HIS A 231 -10.68 74.15 11.38
C HIS A 231 -10.36 73.00 12.34
N GLY A 232 -10.50 73.21 13.66
CA GLY A 232 -10.35 72.17 14.69
C GLY A 232 -11.32 70.99 14.54
N PRO A 233 -12.65 71.18 14.66
CA PRO A 233 -13.60 70.09 14.61
C PRO A 233 -13.62 69.29 13.29
N GLU A 234 -13.26 69.90 12.16
CA GLU A 234 -13.14 69.15 10.89
C GLU A 234 -11.86 68.30 10.84
N LEU A 235 -10.73 68.80 11.35
CA LEU A 235 -9.51 68.00 11.51
C LEU A 235 -9.70 66.86 12.51
N ASP A 236 -10.49 67.07 13.57
CA ASP A 236 -10.87 66.03 14.53
C ASP A 236 -11.77 64.97 13.89
N ARG A 237 -12.69 65.36 13.00
CA ARG A 237 -13.48 64.40 12.21
C ARG A 237 -12.61 63.58 11.26
N GLN A 238 -11.70 64.22 10.52
CA GLN A 238 -10.76 63.54 9.62
C GLN A 238 -9.86 62.57 10.41
N ALA A 239 -9.35 63.00 11.56
CA ALA A 239 -8.62 62.14 12.50
C ALA A 239 -9.42 60.90 12.89
N ALA A 240 -10.67 61.08 13.32
CA ALA A 240 -11.55 59.98 13.69
C ALA A 240 -11.90 59.06 12.51
N VAL A 241 -11.91 59.55 11.27
CA VAL A 241 -12.06 58.71 10.07
C VAL A 241 -10.81 57.87 9.84
N ILE A 242 -9.62 58.47 9.93
CA ILE A 242 -8.34 57.77 9.74
C ILE A 242 -8.14 56.69 10.81
N ASP A 243 -8.44 57.00 12.07
CA ASP A 243 -8.34 56.05 13.17
C ASP A 243 -9.30 54.86 12.99
N ARG A 244 -10.52 55.12 12.49
CA ARG A 244 -11.47 54.05 12.13
C ARG A 244 -10.99 53.21 10.96
N LEU A 245 -10.40 53.82 9.93
CA LEU A 245 -9.82 53.09 8.79
C LEU A 245 -8.64 52.21 9.24
N ASP A 246 -7.78 52.73 10.11
CA ASP A 246 -6.65 51.98 10.67
C ASP A 246 -7.12 50.79 11.52
N ALA A 247 -8.07 51.02 12.43
CA ALA A 247 -8.65 49.97 13.25
C ALA A 247 -9.35 48.90 12.39
N GLY A 248 -10.14 49.31 11.40
CA GLY A 248 -10.80 48.40 10.48
C GLY A 248 -9.82 47.57 9.65
N ALA A 249 -8.72 48.19 9.17
CA ALA A 249 -7.67 47.46 8.46
C ALA A 249 -6.90 46.48 9.36
N HIS A 250 -6.70 46.83 10.63
CA HIS A 250 -6.10 45.93 11.61
C HIS A 250 -6.95 44.69 11.84
N GLU A 251 -8.24 44.91 12.11
CA GLU A 251 -9.20 43.85 12.39
C GLU A 251 -9.37 42.94 11.17
N GLU A 252 -9.56 43.52 9.98
CA GLU A 252 -9.69 42.77 8.74
C GLU A 252 -8.45 41.92 8.46
N SER A 253 -7.25 42.50 8.59
CA SER A 253 -6.01 41.72 8.42
C SER A 253 -5.91 40.62 9.48
N GLY A 254 -6.32 40.87 10.72
CA GLY A 254 -6.40 39.84 11.76
C GLY A 254 -7.29 38.65 11.36
N VAL A 255 -8.48 38.92 10.83
CA VAL A 255 -9.41 37.89 10.30
C VAL A 255 -8.79 37.16 9.11
N ASN A 256 -8.17 37.90 8.19
CA ASN A 256 -7.52 37.35 7.00
C ASN A 256 -6.38 36.38 7.36
N GLN A 257 -5.56 36.74 8.36
CA GLN A 257 -4.49 35.88 8.87
C GLN A 257 -5.05 34.62 9.55
N ALA A 258 -6.13 34.75 10.32
CA ALA A 258 -6.80 33.60 10.93
C ALA A 258 -7.34 32.62 9.85
N LEU A 259 -7.89 33.15 8.75
CA LEU A 259 -8.37 32.36 7.63
C LEU A 259 -7.22 31.66 6.88
N ALA A 260 -6.12 32.36 6.61
CA ALA A 260 -4.93 31.77 6.01
C ALA A 260 -4.36 30.63 6.88
N ALA A 261 -4.30 30.82 8.20
CA ALA A 261 -3.86 29.80 9.15
C ALA A 261 -4.81 28.59 9.19
N LEU A 262 -6.12 28.78 9.00
CA LEU A 262 -7.07 27.69 8.86
C LEU A 262 -6.82 26.89 7.58
N MET A 263 -6.63 27.58 6.44
CA MET A 263 -6.32 26.97 5.15
C MET A 263 -5.01 26.16 5.21
N GLN A 264 -3.97 26.72 5.82
CA GLN A 264 -2.70 26.03 6.05
C GLN A 264 -2.88 24.76 6.88
N ARG A 265 -3.64 24.84 7.99
CA ARG A 265 -3.93 23.68 8.85
C ARG A 265 -4.69 22.58 8.08
N ARG A 266 -5.64 22.96 7.22
CA ARG A 266 -6.36 22.01 6.36
C ARG A 266 -5.41 21.30 5.38
N LEU A 267 -4.53 22.03 4.71
CA LEU A 267 -3.54 21.43 3.82
C LEU A 267 -2.56 20.51 4.57
N ALA A 268 -2.14 20.90 5.78
CA ALA A 268 -1.27 20.08 6.61
C ALA A 268 -1.96 18.79 7.09
N ALA A 269 -3.24 18.86 7.47
CA ALA A 269 -4.04 17.70 7.83
C ALA A 269 -4.24 16.75 6.63
N ALA A 270 -4.56 17.31 5.47
CA ALA A 270 -4.68 16.57 4.21
C ALA A 270 -3.36 15.87 3.83
N ARG A 271 -2.23 16.57 3.95
CA ARG A 271 -0.88 15.99 3.76
C ARG A 271 -0.65 14.82 4.71
N SER A 272 -0.87 15.02 6.00
CA SER A 272 -0.64 14.01 7.04
C SER A 272 -1.50 12.76 6.83
N ALA A 273 -2.77 12.94 6.41
CA ALA A 273 -3.64 11.81 6.05
C ALA A 273 -3.10 11.03 4.84
N SER A 274 -2.72 11.74 3.77
CA SER A 274 -2.14 11.11 2.57
C SER A 274 -0.79 10.43 2.87
N GLU A 275 0.03 10.98 3.75
CA GLU A 275 1.30 10.36 4.22
C GLU A 275 1.06 9.02 4.94
N ARG A 276 0.00 8.93 5.76
CA ARG A 276 -0.38 7.65 6.41
C ARG A 276 -0.83 6.62 5.39
N THR A 277 -1.67 6.99 4.42
CA THR A 277 -2.10 6.08 3.35
C THR A 277 -0.92 5.62 2.50
N LEU A 278 0.02 6.52 2.19
CA LEU A 278 1.26 6.18 1.50
C LEU A 278 2.10 5.17 2.28
N GLY A 279 2.24 5.37 3.60
CA GLY A 279 2.92 4.42 4.48
C GLY A 279 2.27 3.04 4.46
N ALA A 280 0.93 2.98 4.52
CA ALA A 280 0.19 1.72 4.45
C ALA A 280 0.39 1.00 3.11
N LEU A 281 0.31 1.71 1.98
CA LEU A 281 0.54 1.11 0.65
C LEU A 281 1.96 0.56 0.50
N ARG A 282 2.97 1.28 1.00
CA ARG A 282 4.36 0.78 0.99
C ARG A 282 4.55 -0.43 1.88
N ALA A 283 3.91 -0.46 3.05
CA ALA A 283 3.95 -1.62 3.93
C ALA A 283 3.31 -2.84 3.27
N LEU A 284 2.17 -2.67 2.61
CA LEU A 284 1.52 -3.72 1.83
C LEU A 284 2.42 -4.20 0.68
N ALA A 285 2.95 -3.29 -0.15
CA ALA A 285 3.87 -3.66 -1.24
C ALA A 285 5.10 -4.44 -0.72
N GLY A 286 5.68 -4.01 0.41
CA GLY A 286 6.78 -4.70 1.06
C GLY A 286 6.40 -6.10 1.57
N ALA A 287 5.20 -6.26 2.14
CA ALA A 287 4.68 -7.54 2.58
C ALA A 287 4.44 -8.50 1.40
N GLU A 288 3.83 -8.01 0.31
CA GLU A 288 3.62 -8.79 -0.91
C GLU A 288 4.95 -9.25 -1.52
N LEU A 289 5.96 -8.38 -1.56
CA LEU A 289 7.29 -8.73 -2.05
C LEU A 289 7.98 -9.77 -1.16
N ALA A 290 7.83 -9.66 0.16
CA ALA A 290 8.36 -10.65 1.09
C ALA A 290 7.68 -12.01 0.91
N GLN A 291 6.36 -12.02 0.74
CA GLN A 291 5.58 -13.24 0.48
C GLN A 291 5.97 -13.88 -0.86
N ALA A 292 6.15 -13.07 -1.90
CA ALA A 292 6.63 -13.53 -3.20
C ALA A 292 8.00 -14.23 -3.09
N ARG A 293 8.93 -13.64 -2.32
CA ARG A 293 10.26 -14.24 -2.08
C ARG A 293 10.16 -15.55 -1.30
N ALA A 294 9.35 -15.60 -0.25
CA ALA A 294 9.16 -16.81 0.56
C ALA A 294 8.58 -17.96 -0.28
N LEU A 295 7.56 -17.68 -1.09
CA LEU A 295 6.97 -18.66 -2.01
C LEU A 295 7.96 -19.07 -3.12
N GLY A 296 8.77 -18.15 -3.62
CA GLY A 296 9.85 -18.45 -4.56
C GLY A 296 10.90 -19.40 -3.99
N LEU A 297 11.27 -19.23 -2.71
CA LEU A 297 12.16 -20.18 -2.01
C LEU A 297 11.49 -21.54 -1.80
N ALA A 298 10.22 -21.56 -1.39
CA ALA A 298 9.46 -22.80 -1.21
C ALA A 298 9.35 -23.60 -2.52
N ALA A 299 9.17 -22.90 -3.64
CA ALA A 299 9.19 -23.48 -4.98
C ALA A 299 10.54 -24.08 -5.42
N GLY A 300 11.64 -23.72 -4.74
CA GLY A 300 12.97 -24.27 -4.99
C GLY A 300 13.23 -25.60 -4.27
N VAL A 301 12.34 -26.01 -3.35
CA VAL A 301 12.49 -27.26 -2.59
C VAL A 301 12.07 -28.44 -3.46
N THR A 302 13.01 -29.35 -3.74
CA THR A 302 12.73 -30.60 -4.46
C THR A 302 11.90 -31.55 -3.60
N LEU A 303 10.68 -31.88 -4.02
CA LEU A 303 9.75 -32.76 -3.29
C LEU A 303 9.85 -34.21 -3.77
N ALA A 304 10.23 -34.43 -5.02
CA ALA A 304 10.35 -35.76 -5.63
C ALA A 304 11.74 -36.38 -5.34
N ALA A 305 11.75 -37.63 -4.91
CA ALA A 305 12.94 -38.47 -4.77
C ALA A 305 13.16 -39.35 -6.02
N GLU A 306 14.38 -39.83 -6.22
CA GLU A 306 14.71 -40.76 -7.31
C GLU A 306 13.95 -42.09 -7.20
N THR A 307 13.54 -42.46 -5.98
CA THR A 307 12.80 -43.68 -5.67
C THR A 307 11.29 -43.59 -5.94
N ASP A 308 10.76 -42.40 -6.22
CA ASP A 308 9.32 -42.20 -6.40
C ASP A 308 8.84 -42.75 -7.76
N GLY A 309 7.59 -43.23 -7.82
CA GLY A 309 6.96 -43.66 -9.07
C GLY A 309 6.82 -42.52 -10.10
N PRO A 310 6.75 -42.81 -11.41
CA PRO A 310 6.60 -41.80 -12.45
C PRO A 310 5.30 -40.98 -12.37
N GLY A 311 4.21 -41.52 -11.83
CA GLY A 311 2.98 -40.79 -11.53
C GLY A 311 3.19 -39.80 -10.39
N LEU A 312 3.64 -40.28 -9.23
CA LEU A 312 3.92 -39.46 -8.05
C LEU A 312 4.95 -38.35 -8.32
N ARG A 313 6.03 -38.63 -9.06
CA ARG A 313 7.00 -37.60 -9.46
C ARG A 313 6.38 -36.48 -10.29
N ARG A 314 5.49 -36.82 -11.23
CA ARG A 314 4.76 -35.81 -12.03
C ARG A 314 3.82 -34.99 -11.17
N ALA A 315 3.11 -35.62 -10.24
CA ALA A 315 2.21 -34.92 -9.31
C ALA A 315 2.99 -33.98 -8.36
N LEU A 316 4.12 -34.42 -7.79
CA LEU A 316 4.98 -33.60 -6.92
C LEU A 316 5.64 -32.45 -7.69
N ALA A 317 6.11 -32.68 -8.92
CA ALA A 317 6.64 -31.62 -9.78
C ALA A 317 5.57 -30.59 -10.14
N ALA A 318 4.33 -31.02 -10.42
CA ALA A 318 3.21 -30.12 -10.65
C ALA A 318 2.83 -29.33 -9.39
N PHE A 319 2.88 -29.96 -8.21
CA PHE A 319 2.61 -29.30 -6.95
C PHE A 319 3.63 -28.16 -6.66
N GLN A 320 4.88 -28.33 -7.07
CA GLN A 320 5.91 -27.29 -6.98
C GLN A 320 5.66 -26.07 -7.87
N GLU A 321 4.85 -26.18 -8.93
CA GLU A 321 4.47 -25.04 -9.78
C GLU A 321 3.49 -24.10 -9.07
N ALA A 322 2.72 -24.59 -8.09
CA ALA A 322 1.77 -23.78 -7.33
C ALA A 322 2.43 -22.61 -6.57
N PRO A 323 3.46 -22.83 -5.72
CA PRO A 323 4.16 -21.73 -5.06
C PRO A 323 4.89 -20.81 -6.05
N ARG A 324 5.36 -21.30 -7.22
CA ARG A 324 5.94 -20.45 -8.28
C ARG A 324 4.91 -19.48 -8.85
N ALA A 325 3.74 -19.99 -9.21
CA ALA A 325 2.66 -19.18 -9.74
C ALA A 325 2.17 -18.15 -8.70
N ALA A 326 1.98 -18.59 -7.45
CA ALA A 326 1.61 -17.70 -6.35
C ALA A 326 2.68 -16.62 -6.12
N ALA A 327 3.98 -16.97 -6.11
CA ALA A 327 5.07 -16.01 -5.98
C ALA A 327 5.02 -14.93 -7.07
N ALA A 328 4.81 -15.31 -8.33
CA ALA A 328 4.69 -14.36 -9.43
C ALA A 328 3.45 -13.45 -9.29
N CYS A 329 2.35 -13.97 -8.74
CA CYS A 329 1.13 -13.19 -8.49
C CYS A 329 1.33 -12.17 -7.37
N HIS A 330 1.95 -12.57 -6.25
CA HIS A 330 2.35 -11.64 -5.18
C HIS A 330 3.38 -10.59 -5.64
N ALA A 331 4.35 -10.97 -6.48
CA ALA A 331 5.33 -10.02 -7.04
C ALA A 331 4.64 -8.93 -7.89
N ARG A 332 3.71 -9.32 -8.76
CA ARG A 332 2.91 -8.35 -9.54
C ARG A 332 2.04 -7.46 -8.65
N ALA A 333 1.50 -8.01 -7.57
CA ALA A 333 0.75 -7.21 -6.59
C ALA A 333 1.65 -6.16 -5.93
N ALA A 334 2.86 -6.55 -5.52
CA ALA A 334 3.86 -5.64 -4.96
C ALA A 334 4.21 -4.51 -5.92
N ASP A 335 4.52 -4.82 -7.18
CA ASP A 335 4.83 -3.82 -8.22
C ASP A 335 3.65 -2.86 -8.47
N GLY A 336 2.43 -3.40 -8.53
CA GLY A 336 1.22 -2.62 -8.71
C GLY A 336 0.97 -1.66 -7.53
N LEU A 337 1.14 -2.12 -6.30
CA LEU A 337 0.99 -1.31 -5.09
C LEU A 337 2.09 -0.24 -4.99
N ASP A 338 3.33 -0.55 -5.36
CA ASP A 338 4.42 0.44 -5.38
C ASP A 338 4.16 1.54 -6.42
N ALA A 339 3.66 1.20 -7.61
CA ALA A 339 3.26 2.19 -8.61
C ALA A 339 2.15 3.13 -8.08
N GLN A 340 1.17 2.60 -7.33
CA GLN A 340 0.17 3.42 -6.65
C GLN A 340 0.78 4.30 -5.55
N ALA A 341 1.72 3.75 -4.77
CA ALA A 341 2.45 4.51 -3.75
C ALA A 341 3.26 5.67 -4.36
N GLN A 342 3.87 5.48 -5.54
CA GLN A 342 4.57 6.55 -6.25
C GLN A 342 3.63 7.67 -6.69
N THR A 343 2.44 7.32 -7.18
CA THR A 343 1.39 8.31 -7.55
C THR A 343 0.97 9.14 -6.33
N LEU A 344 0.70 8.49 -5.19
CA LEU A 344 0.33 9.18 -3.95
C LEU A 344 1.48 10.02 -3.37
N ARG A 345 2.73 9.59 -3.54
CA ARG A 345 3.92 10.36 -3.12
C ARG A 345 4.00 11.71 -3.83
N ALA A 346 3.76 11.74 -5.14
CA ALA A 346 3.77 12.98 -5.91
C ALA A 346 2.76 14.01 -5.37
N LEU A 347 1.56 13.55 -5.01
CA LEU A 347 0.53 14.38 -4.37
C LEU A 347 0.99 14.90 -3.00
N VAL A 348 1.57 14.04 -2.15
CA VAL A 348 2.09 14.41 -0.82
C VAL A 348 3.15 15.51 -0.95
N ASP A 349 4.09 15.37 -1.88
CA ASP A 349 5.16 16.36 -2.08
C ASP A 349 4.59 17.70 -2.59
N ARG A 350 3.53 17.67 -3.40
CA ARG A 350 2.82 18.87 -3.82
C ARG A 350 2.09 19.55 -2.65
N LEU A 351 1.30 18.80 -1.88
CA LEU A 351 0.64 19.30 -0.67
C LEU A 351 1.63 19.95 0.32
N ARG A 352 2.82 19.37 0.47
CA ARG A 352 3.89 19.91 1.32
C ARG A 352 4.37 21.29 0.83
N ARG A 353 4.65 21.43 -0.47
CA ARG A 353 5.12 22.70 -1.05
C ARG A 353 4.08 23.80 -0.91
N GLU A 354 2.82 23.51 -1.23
CA GLU A 354 1.75 24.52 -1.17
C GLU A 354 1.45 24.96 0.26
N ALA A 355 1.42 24.03 1.22
CA ALA A 355 1.22 24.38 2.63
C ALA A 355 2.32 25.29 3.19
N ALA A 356 3.57 25.14 2.72
CA ALA A 356 4.68 25.99 3.13
C ALA A 356 4.59 27.41 2.51
N GLY A 357 4.18 27.51 1.23
CA GLY A 357 4.03 28.78 0.53
C GLY A 357 2.97 29.69 1.16
N VAL A 358 1.80 29.14 1.52
CA VAL A 358 0.67 29.92 2.08
C VAL A 358 1.06 30.68 3.35
N ALA A 359 1.83 30.05 4.25
CA ALA A 359 2.21 30.68 5.52
C ALA A 359 3.18 31.86 5.32
N SER A 360 4.17 31.67 4.45
CA SER A 360 5.16 32.71 4.12
C SER A 360 4.51 33.91 3.45
N ASP A 361 3.66 33.67 2.45
CA ASP A 361 2.99 34.73 1.70
C ASP A 361 1.99 35.52 2.57
N ALA A 362 1.23 34.82 3.43
CA ALA A 362 0.31 35.46 4.37
C ALA A 362 1.04 36.41 5.33
N ALA A 363 2.19 35.99 5.88
CA ALA A 363 3.00 36.81 6.77
C ALA A 363 3.58 38.05 6.06
N ALA A 364 4.05 37.89 4.82
CA ALA A 364 4.56 39.00 4.02
C ALA A 364 3.47 40.04 3.70
N LEU A 365 2.27 39.58 3.35
CA LEU A 365 1.11 40.46 3.09
C LEU A 365 0.67 41.20 4.35
N LYS A 366 0.66 40.54 5.50
CA LYS A 366 0.38 41.18 6.80
C LYS A 366 1.35 42.33 7.08
N ALA A 367 2.65 42.08 6.89
CA ALA A 367 3.68 43.08 7.09
C ALA A 367 3.49 44.29 6.14
N GLY A 368 3.04 44.04 4.91
CA GLY A 368 2.66 45.08 3.95
C GLY A 368 1.48 45.95 4.41
N VAL A 369 0.41 45.33 4.92
CA VAL A 369 -0.74 46.05 5.50
C VAL A 369 -0.30 46.88 6.70
N ASP A 370 0.45 46.29 7.64
CA ASP A 370 0.93 47.00 8.83
C ASP A 370 1.87 48.17 8.47
N ALA A 371 2.68 48.04 7.42
CA ALA A 371 3.52 49.13 6.91
C ALA A 371 2.68 50.25 6.28
N ALA A 372 1.67 49.92 5.48
CA ALA A 372 0.77 50.90 4.86
C ALA A 372 -0.03 51.67 5.93
N ARG A 373 -0.51 50.97 6.96
CA ARG A 373 -1.16 51.56 8.14
C ARG A 373 -0.27 52.59 8.85
N ARG A 374 0.95 52.20 9.21
CA ARG A 374 1.93 53.12 9.84
C ARG A 374 2.23 54.33 8.95
N SER A 375 2.37 54.12 7.64
CA SER A 375 2.61 55.21 6.68
C SER A 375 1.43 56.19 6.60
N MET A 376 0.19 55.69 6.64
CA MET A 376 -1.02 56.53 6.62
C MET A 376 -1.15 57.34 7.92
N GLN A 377 -0.93 56.72 9.08
CA GLN A 377 -0.94 57.42 10.37
C GLN A 377 0.14 58.51 10.45
N ALA A 378 1.35 58.23 9.94
CA ALA A 378 2.40 59.23 9.85
C ALA A 378 2.02 60.41 8.94
N ALA A 379 1.43 60.13 7.77
CA ALA A 379 0.93 61.18 6.85
C ALA A 379 -0.19 62.02 7.48
N ALA A 380 -1.10 61.38 8.22
CA ALA A 380 -2.17 62.05 8.95
C ALA A 380 -1.64 63.00 10.04
N ALA A 381 -0.64 62.56 10.79
CA ALA A 381 0.00 63.39 11.82
C ALA A 381 0.70 64.61 11.20
N VAL A 382 1.40 64.44 10.07
CA VAL A 382 2.04 65.54 9.34
C VAL A 382 1.00 66.52 8.79
N HIS A 383 -0.09 66.02 8.20
CA HIS A 383 -1.17 66.87 7.69
C HIS A 383 -1.85 67.67 8.81
N ARG A 384 -2.15 67.04 9.96
CA ARG A 384 -2.72 67.74 11.13
C ARG A 384 -1.79 68.86 11.63
N ALA A 385 -0.49 68.60 11.66
CA ALA A 385 0.52 69.60 12.05
C ALA A 385 0.69 70.73 11.02
N ALA A 386 0.39 70.50 9.75
CA ALA A 386 0.38 71.53 8.71
C ALA A 386 -0.85 72.44 8.84
N CYS A 387 -2.05 71.84 9.03
CA CYS A 387 -3.31 72.57 9.16
C CYS A 387 -3.44 73.34 10.49
N GLY A 388 -2.71 72.95 11.53
CA GLY A 388 -2.65 73.67 12.81
C GLY A 388 -1.80 74.94 12.83
N ARG A 389 -1.10 75.28 11.73
CA ARG A 389 -0.29 76.52 11.64
C ARG A 389 -1.17 77.68 11.18
N ALA A 390 -0.96 78.87 11.77
CA ALA A 390 -1.75 80.06 11.43
C ALA A 390 -1.56 80.49 9.95
N PRO A 391 -2.64 80.92 9.26
CA PRO A 391 -2.55 81.42 7.89
C PRO A 391 -1.62 82.63 7.82
N GLY A 392 -0.59 82.54 6.97
CA GLY A 392 0.48 83.54 6.82
C GLY A 392 1.85 83.12 7.34
N ALA A 393 1.95 82.03 8.11
CA ALA A 393 3.22 81.48 8.58
C ALA A 393 3.81 80.43 7.62
N LEU A 394 4.15 80.84 6.39
CA LEU A 394 5.15 80.10 5.58
C LEU A 394 6.56 80.31 6.19
N GLY A 395 6.75 79.94 7.45
CA GLY A 395 8.04 79.96 8.11
C GLY A 395 8.80 78.66 7.84
N ARG A 396 10.09 78.75 7.46
CA ARG A 396 11.19 77.74 7.36
C ARG A 396 10.92 76.30 6.85
N GLY A 397 9.68 75.86 6.65
CA GLY A 397 9.30 74.48 6.32
C GLY A 397 9.11 74.16 4.85
N GLY A 398 9.19 75.15 3.96
CA GLY A 398 9.08 74.95 2.51
C GLY A 398 7.70 74.46 2.03
N VAL A 399 7.61 74.14 0.73
CA VAL A 399 6.39 73.64 0.04
C VAL A 399 5.91 72.29 0.62
N GLU A 400 6.78 71.53 1.28
CA GLU A 400 6.44 70.24 1.88
C GLU A 400 5.55 70.31 3.13
N ALA A 401 5.53 71.47 3.80
CA ALA A 401 4.66 71.72 4.95
C ALA A 401 3.31 72.35 4.57
N ASP A 402 3.03 72.46 3.27
CA ASP A 402 1.79 73.01 2.74
C ASP A 402 0.60 72.06 3.03
N PRO A 403 -0.55 72.56 3.52
CA PRO A 403 -1.73 71.75 3.79
C PRO A 403 -2.19 70.90 2.60
N TRP A 404 -2.13 71.41 1.36
CA TRP A 404 -2.55 70.70 0.16
C TRP A 404 -1.58 69.57 -0.21
N VAL A 405 -0.27 69.81 -0.07
CA VAL A 405 0.77 68.79 -0.32
C VAL A 405 0.69 67.67 0.72
N THR A 406 0.45 68.01 1.98
CA THR A 406 0.30 67.03 3.05
C THR A 406 -1.01 66.25 2.95
N GLU A 407 -2.10 66.87 2.48
CA GLU A 407 -3.35 66.19 2.16
C GLU A 407 -3.17 65.18 1.03
N ALA A 408 -2.49 65.56 -0.06
CA ALA A 408 -2.17 64.64 -1.16
C ALA A 408 -1.37 63.42 -0.68
N ARG A 409 -0.41 63.61 0.23
CA ARG A 409 0.36 62.50 0.86
C ARG A 409 -0.54 61.60 1.71
N LEU A 410 -1.51 62.17 2.44
CA LEU A 410 -2.48 61.41 3.21
C LEU A 410 -3.38 60.55 2.29
N VAL A 411 -3.92 61.13 1.22
CA VAL A 411 -4.72 60.42 0.22
C VAL A 411 -3.90 59.29 -0.43
N GLN A 412 -2.62 59.53 -0.72
CA GLN A 412 -1.72 58.50 -1.22
C GLN A 412 -1.50 57.38 -0.20
N GLY A 413 -1.36 57.71 1.08
CA GLY A 413 -1.28 56.74 2.18
C GLY A 413 -2.53 55.87 2.27
N GLN A 414 -3.72 56.46 2.18
CA GLN A 414 -5.00 55.74 2.14
C GLN A 414 -5.09 54.81 0.92
N ALA A 415 -4.70 55.28 -0.27
CA ALA A 415 -4.69 54.46 -1.48
C ALA A 415 -3.74 53.25 -1.36
N ARG A 416 -2.57 53.42 -0.72
CA ARG A 416 -1.63 52.33 -0.44
C ARG A 416 -2.22 51.31 0.53
N LEU A 417 -2.91 51.76 1.58
CA LEU A 417 -3.60 50.87 2.52
C LEU A 417 -4.68 50.03 1.83
N MET A 418 -5.53 50.67 1.03
CA MET A 418 -6.58 49.97 0.27
C MET A 418 -5.97 48.96 -0.71
N ALA A 419 -4.87 49.29 -1.38
CA ALA A 419 -4.16 48.38 -2.28
C ALA A 419 -3.59 47.17 -1.53
N ALA A 420 -3.03 47.37 -0.33
CA ALA A 420 -2.51 46.29 0.52
C ALA A 420 -3.63 45.35 1.00
N GLN A 421 -4.75 45.89 1.49
CA GLN A 421 -5.94 45.09 1.87
C GLN A 421 -6.49 44.31 0.68
N GLN A 422 -6.58 44.95 -0.50
CA GLN A 422 -7.04 44.27 -1.71
C GLN A 422 -6.10 43.14 -2.14
N ALA A 423 -4.79 43.29 -1.94
CA ALA A 423 -3.82 42.23 -2.20
C ALA A 423 -4.03 41.03 -1.25
N GLU A 424 -4.25 41.28 0.04
CA GLU A 424 -4.55 40.24 1.03
C GLU A 424 -5.85 39.48 0.70
N ARG A 425 -6.92 40.20 0.34
CA ARG A 425 -8.19 39.59 -0.12
C ARG A 425 -8.02 38.72 -1.37
N ARG A 426 -7.28 39.21 -2.37
CA ARG A 426 -7.00 38.45 -3.60
C ARG A 426 -6.17 37.20 -3.32
N PHE A 427 -5.20 37.31 -2.42
CA PHE A 427 -4.41 36.17 -1.97
C PHE A 427 -5.30 35.12 -1.31
N LEU A 428 -6.17 35.50 -0.37
CA LEU A 428 -7.09 34.56 0.26
C LEU A 428 -8.05 33.89 -0.72
N ALA A 429 -8.58 34.64 -1.69
CA ALA A 429 -9.40 34.05 -2.75
C ALA A 429 -8.62 33.01 -3.58
N LYS A 430 -7.36 33.33 -3.93
CA LYS A 430 -6.46 32.41 -4.64
C LYS A 430 -6.17 31.15 -3.81
N VAL A 431 -5.79 31.31 -2.54
CA VAL A 431 -5.49 30.18 -1.65
C VAL A 431 -6.74 29.34 -1.41
N GLY A 432 -7.92 29.96 -1.24
CA GLY A 432 -9.18 29.24 -1.12
C GLY A 432 -9.47 28.34 -2.32
N ALA A 433 -9.38 28.88 -3.54
CA ALA A 433 -9.56 28.11 -4.76
C ALA A 433 -8.50 27.00 -4.91
N GLN A 434 -7.27 27.27 -4.47
CA GLN A 434 -6.18 26.32 -4.50
C GLN A 434 -6.40 25.16 -3.51
N VAL A 435 -6.83 25.44 -2.28
CA VAL A 435 -7.18 24.41 -1.28
C VAL A 435 -8.31 23.53 -1.80
N GLU A 436 -9.33 24.13 -2.39
CA GLU A 436 -10.45 23.39 -2.98
C GLU A 436 -10.00 22.48 -4.12
N SER A 437 -9.16 22.99 -5.03
CA SER A 437 -8.59 22.19 -6.12
C SER A 437 -7.72 21.04 -5.60
N MET A 438 -6.84 21.31 -4.63
CA MET A 438 -5.97 20.30 -4.03
C MET A 438 -6.75 19.22 -3.30
N GLU A 439 -7.86 19.57 -2.65
CA GLU A 439 -8.71 18.61 -1.96
C GLU A 439 -9.48 17.73 -2.95
N ARG A 440 -9.98 18.30 -4.05
CA ARG A 440 -10.58 17.52 -5.15
C ARG A 440 -9.58 16.55 -5.78
N GLU A 441 -8.36 17.02 -6.05
CA GLU A 441 -7.28 16.19 -6.58
C GLU A 441 -6.92 15.06 -5.59
N ARG A 442 -6.80 15.37 -4.30
CA ARG A 442 -6.52 14.38 -3.26
C ARG A 442 -7.60 13.32 -3.18
N ALA A 443 -8.87 13.70 -3.18
CA ALA A 443 -9.98 12.76 -3.15
C ALA A 443 -9.98 11.85 -4.39
N ALA A 444 -9.74 12.43 -5.57
CA ALA A 444 -9.66 11.66 -6.81
C ALA A 444 -8.50 10.66 -6.79
N VAL A 445 -7.28 11.10 -6.46
CA VAL A 445 -6.10 10.22 -6.39
C VAL A 445 -6.31 9.10 -5.37
N LEU A 446 -6.82 9.42 -4.17
CA LEU A 446 -7.08 8.40 -3.15
C LEU A 446 -8.12 7.38 -3.61
N SER A 447 -9.22 7.83 -4.22
CA SER A 447 -10.26 6.95 -4.75
C SER A 447 -9.69 6.01 -5.82
N THR A 448 -8.96 6.56 -6.80
CA THR A 448 -8.33 5.79 -7.87
C THR A 448 -7.29 4.81 -7.33
N THR A 449 -6.45 5.24 -6.38
CA THR A 449 -5.43 4.39 -5.76
C THR A 449 -6.06 3.24 -4.96
N LEU A 450 -7.11 3.50 -4.18
CA LEU A 450 -7.80 2.45 -3.43
C LEU A 450 -8.51 1.46 -4.37
N ALA A 451 -9.21 1.96 -5.38
CA ALA A 451 -9.85 1.10 -6.39
C ALA A 451 -8.84 0.25 -7.15
N ALA A 452 -7.69 0.84 -7.52
CA ALA A 452 -6.59 0.11 -8.15
C ALA A 452 -6.03 -0.97 -7.22
N SER A 453 -5.87 -0.67 -5.92
CA SER A 453 -5.40 -1.65 -4.92
C SER A 453 -6.34 -2.84 -4.80
N VAL A 454 -7.67 -2.60 -4.75
CA VAL A 454 -8.68 -3.68 -4.75
C VAL A 454 -8.58 -4.52 -6.02
N ARG A 455 -8.46 -3.88 -7.19
CA ARG A 455 -8.31 -4.58 -8.47
C ARG A 455 -7.04 -5.44 -8.51
N ILE A 456 -5.91 -4.92 -8.05
CA ILE A 456 -4.62 -5.64 -7.97
C ILE A 456 -4.79 -6.93 -7.16
N TYR A 457 -5.43 -6.85 -6.00
CA TYR A 457 -5.68 -8.02 -5.17
C TYR A 457 -6.68 -8.99 -5.82
N GLY A 458 -7.75 -8.49 -6.46
CA GLY A 458 -8.69 -9.32 -7.19
C GLY A 458 -8.05 -10.09 -8.35
N GLU A 459 -7.20 -9.43 -9.14
CA GLU A 459 -6.44 -10.06 -10.24
C GLU A 459 -5.44 -11.11 -9.71
N SER A 460 -4.84 -10.85 -8.55
CA SER A 460 -3.92 -11.77 -7.89
C SER A 460 -4.63 -13.02 -7.35
N LEU A 461 -5.85 -12.89 -6.84
CA LEU A 461 -6.66 -14.02 -6.37
C LEU A 461 -7.11 -14.91 -7.54
N ALA A 462 -7.53 -14.31 -8.66
CA ALA A 462 -7.95 -15.04 -9.86
C ALA A 462 -6.84 -15.91 -10.49
N CYS A 463 -5.57 -15.61 -10.20
CA CYS A 463 -4.44 -16.45 -10.57
C CYS A 463 -4.44 -17.79 -9.82
N VAL A 464 -4.69 -17.75 -8.50
CA VAL A 464 -4.75 -18.93 -7.65
C VAL A 464 -5.99 -19.78 -7.98
N GLU A 465 -7.14 -19.15 -8.18
CA GLU A 465 -8.39 -19.83 -8.55
C GLU A 465 -8.26 -20.60 -9.87
N ARG A 466 -7.51 -20.08 -10.85
CA ARG A 466 -7.25 -20.77 -12.12
C ARG A 466 -6.26 -21.92 -12.02
N ALA A 467 -5.37 -21.89 -11.04
CA ALA A 467 -4.37 -22.94 -10.82
C ALA A 467 -4.95 -24.15 -10.08
N ALA A 468 -5.92 -23.92 -9.18
CA ALA A 468 -6.53 -24.96 -8.34
C ALA A 468 -7.07 -26.18 -9.12
N PRO A 469 -7.94 -26.05 -10.14
CA PRO A 469 -8.51 -27.22 -10.82
C PRO A 469 -7.46 -28.00 -11.63
N ARG A 470 -6.39 -27.35 -12.09
CA ARG A 470 -5.27 -28.05 -12.74
C ARG A 470 -4.49 -28.92 -11.75
N LEU A 471 -4.25 -28.41 -10.54
CA LEU A 471 -3.61 -29.18 -9.48
C LEU A 471 -4.49 -30.33 -9.02
N GLU A 472 -5.80 -30.09 -8.89
CA GLU A 472 -6.77 -31.11 -8.50
C GLU A 472 -6.82 -32.25 -9.52
N ALA A 473 -6.93 -31.94 -10.82
CA ALA A 473 -6.88 -32.94 -11.89
C ALA A 473 -5.54 -33.71 -11.94
N LEU A 474 -4.43 -33.06 -11.62
CA LEU A 474 -3.11 -33.72 -11.57
C LEU A 474 -2.99 -34.67 -10.38
N LEU A 475 -3.60 -34.34 -9.24
CA LEU A 475 -3.70 -35.24 -8.09
C LEU A 475 -4.64 -36.42 -8.37
N GLU A 476 -5.78 -36.18 -9.02
CA GLU A 476 -6.73 -37.24 -9.40
C GLU A 476 -6.16 -38.20 -10.46
N SER A 477 -5.25 -37.74 -11.32
CA SER A 477 -4.60 -38.57 -12.34
C SER A 477 -3.41 -39.39 -11.83
N ALA A 478 -3.04 -39.26 -10.56
CA ALA A 478 -2.00 -40.09 -9.94
C ALA A 478 -2.53 -41.49 -9.64
N ASP A 479 -2.17 -42.47 -10.48
CA ASP A 479 -2.52 -43.88 -10.30
C ASP A 479 -1.50 -44.58 -9.41
N MET A 480 -1.83 -44.69 -8.12
CA MET A 480 -0.97 -45.35 -7.13
C MET A 480 -0.76 -46.84 -7.41
N ASP A 481 -1.72 -47.51 -8.02
CA ASP A 481 -1.63 -48.94 -8.34
C ASP A 481 -0.66 -49.15 -9.51
N ALA A 482 -0.71 -48.28 -10.52
CA ALA A 482 0.25 -48.27 -11.62
C ALA A 482 1.67 -47.92 -11.15
N ASP A 483 1.81 -46.96 -10.23
CA ASP A 483 3.12 -46.61 -9.64
C ASP A 483 3.70 -47.76 -8.78
N LEU A 484 2.84 -48.46 -8.02
CA LEU A 484 3.25 -49.65 -7.26
C LEU A 484 3.65 -50.80 -8.20
N ALA A 485 2.91 -51.00 -9.29
CA ALA A 485 3.25 -52.00 -10.31
C ALA A 485 4.62 -51.70 -10.95
N ALA A 486 4.87 -50.45 -11.34
CA ALA A 486 6.16 -50.04 -11.89
C ALA A 486 7.33 -50.19 -10.89
N PHE A 487 7.08 -49.94 -9.61
CA PHE A 487 8.05 -50.20 -8.54
C PHE A 487 8.35 -51.70 -8.41
N CYS A 488 7.30 -52.53 -8.35
CA CYS A 488 7.42 -53.99 -8.29
C CYS A 488 8.16 -54.53 -9.52
N ASP A 489 7.90 -54.00 -10.72
CA ASP A 489 8.61 -54.37 -11.94
C ASP A 489 10.09 -53.99 -11.85
N THR A 490 10.41 -52.79 -11.37
CA THR A 490 11.80 -52.34 -11.19
C THR A 490 12.54 -53.19 -10.16
N ALA A 491 11.88 -53.54 -9.06
CA ALA A 491 12.40 -54.44 -8.04
C ALA A 491 12.62 -55.85 -8.61
N ALA A 492 11.66 -56.38 -9.37
CA ALA A 492 11.77 -57.67 -10.03
C ALA A 492 12.93 -57.69 -11.04
N HIS A 493 13.10 -56.64 -11.85
CA HIS A 493 14.24 -56.51 -12.75
C HIS A 493 15.58 -56.46 -11.99
N SER A 494 15.62 -55.77 -10.85
CA SER A 494 16.82 -55.69 -10.02
C SER A 494 17.19 -57.05 -9.41
N VAL A 495 16.19 -57.81 -8.95
CA VAL A 495 16.36 -59.19 -8.47
C VAL A 495 16.85 -60.08 -9.62
N ALA A 496 16.20 -60.06 -10.78
CA ALA A 496 16.58 -60.84 -11.95
C ALA A 496 18.00 -60.50 -12.45
N ALA A 497 18.38 -59.22 -12.43
CA ALA A 497 19.74 -58.78 -12.76
C ALA A 497 20.76 -59.31 -11.74
N GLY A 498 20.42 -59.30 -10.45
CA GLY A 498 21.21 -59.90 -9.38
C GLY A 498 21.40 -61.40 -9.55
N GLU A 499 20.32 -62.14 -9.85
CA GLU A 499 20.37 -63.57 -10.15
C GLU A 499 21.21 -63.88 -11.39
N ALA A 500 21.05 -63.09 -12.47
CA ALA A 500 21.83 -63.25 -13.68
C ALA A 500 23.32 -62.94 -13.46
N LEU A 501 23.65 -61.98 -12.61
CA LEU A 501 25.03 -61.71 -12.18
C LEU A 501 25.58 -62.90 -11.37
N ALA A 502 24.83 -63.39 -10.39
CA ALA A 502 25.21 -64.55 -9.58
C ALA A 502 25.43 -65.79 -10.44
N ALA A 503 24.55 -66.06 -11.41
CA ALA A 503 24.69 -67.17 -12.36
C ALA A 503 25.94 -67.02 -13.23
N ARG A 504 26.24 -65.81 -13.73
CA ARG A 504 27.47 -65.52 -14.48
C ARG A 504 28.72 -65.73 -13.62
N GLN A 505 28.72 -65.24 -12.39
CA GLN A 505 29.82 -65.42 -11.44
C GLN A 505 30.02 -66.90 -11.09
N ALA A 506 28.94 -67.64 -10.84
CA ALA A 506 29.00 -69.08 -10.62
C ALA A 506 29.56 -69.83 -11.85
N GLY A 507 29.15 -69.44 -13.05
CA GLY A 507 29.68 -69.98 -14.30
C GLY A 507 31.19 -69.71 -14.48
N LEU A 508 31.63 -68.49 -14.19
CA LEU A 508 33.05 -68.11 -14.20
C LEU A 508 33.84 -68.93 -13.18
N LEU A 509 33.35 -69.03 -11.93
CA LEU A 509 33.99 -69.84 -10.89
C LEU A 509 34.03 -71.32 -11.24
N ALA A 510 32.99 -71.86 -11.88
CA ALA A 510 32.98 -73.23 -12.37
C ALA A 510 33.98 -73.43 -13.55
N GLY A 511 34.20 -72.39 -14.36
CA GLY A 511 35.25 -72.33 -15.37
C GLY A 511 36.64 -72.40 -14.75
N VAL A 512 36.95 -71.47 -13.84
CA VAL A 512 38.21 -71.45 -13.07
C VAL A 512 38.44 -72.78 -12.36
N ARG A 513 37.40 -73.35 -11.72
CA ARG A 513 37.49 -74.66 -11.07
C ARG A 513 37.85 -75.77 -12.06
N ARG A 514 37.29 -75.76 -13.28
CA ARG A 514 37.62 -76.76 -14.31
C ARG A 514 39.05 -76.59 -14.80
N GLU A 515 39.51 -75.37 -15.04
CA GLU A 515 40.89 -75.10 -15.44
C GLU A 515 41.88 -75.52 -14.35
N LEU A 516 41.59 -75.23 -13.08
CA LEU A 516 42.41 -75.69 -11.96
C LEU A 516 42.42 -77.22 -11.83
N ALA A 517 41.29 -77.89 -12.05
CA ALA A 517 41.20 -79.35 -12.01
C ALA A 517 41.90 -80.02 -13.21
N ALA A 518 41.96 -79.34 -14.35
CA ALA A 518 42.67 -79.77 -15.54
C ALA A 518 44.13 -79.28 -15.58
N SER A 519 44.62 -78.68 -14.49
CA SER A 519 46.01 -78.25 -14.37
C SER A 519 46.93 -79.44 -14.62
N PRO A 520 47.98 -79.31 -15.45
CA PRO A 520 48.91 -80.41 -15.71
C PRO A 520 49.63 -80.89 -14.44
N GLU A 521 49.62 -80.09 -13.37
CA GLU A 521 50.15 -80.47 -12.06
C GLU A 521 49.23 -81.41 -11.28
N VAL A 522 47.92 -81.46 -11.57
CA VAL A 522 46.97 -82.34 -10.90
C VAL A 522 46.89 -83.66 -11.67
N LEU A 523 47.39 -84.74 -11.06
CA LEU A 523 47.31 -86.08 -11.64
C LEU A 523 45.97 -86.75 -11.38
N ARG A 524 45.40 -86.51 -10.19
CA ARG A 524 44.08 -87.01 -9.82
C ARG A 524 43.45 -86.13 -8.76
N ALA A 525 42.16 -85.89 -8.88
CA ALA A 525 41.36 -85.25 -7.84
C ALA A 525 40.03 -85.98 -7.68
N GLY A 526 39.58 -86.18 -6.45
CA GLY A 526 38.35 -86.95 -6.20
C GLY A 526 38.00 -87.03 -4.73
N ALA A 527 36.84 -87.60 -4.43
CA ALA A 527 36.42 -87.85 -3.06
C ALA A 527 37.07 -89.14 -2.54
N MET A 528 37.53 -89.12 -1.30
CA MET A 528 37.87 -90.34 -0.54
C MET A 528 37.48 -90.09 0.91
N GLU A 529 37.35 -91.16 1.69
CA GLU A 529 37.20 -91.07 3.13
C GLU A 529 38.55 -91.38 3.78
N ALA A 530 38.99 -90.49 4.68
CA ALA A 530 40.18 -90.75 5.50
C ALA A 530 39.75 -91.23 6.89
N TRP A 531 40.42 -92.25 7.39
CA TRP A 531 40.21 -92.71 8.76
C TRP A 531 40.79 -91.71 9.76
N ASP A 532 39.94 -91.10 10.57
CA ASP A 532 40.37 -90.30 11.71
C ASP A 532 40.53 -91.20 12.93
N ALA A 533 41.77 -91.61 13.21
CA ALA A 533 42.07 -92.49 14.33
C ALA A 533 41.74 -91.85 15.70
N ALA A 534 41.73 -90.51 15.81
CA ALA A 534 41.41 -89.83 17.07
C ALA A 534 39.91 -89.90 17.37
N ARG A 535 39.08 -89.87 16.32
CA ARG A 535 37.62 -89.91 16.44
C ARG A 535 37.00 -91.28 16.18
N GLY A 536 37.77 -92.23 15.63
CA GLY A 536 37.29 -93.56 15.27
C GLY A 536 36.24 -93.56 14.15
N VAL A 537 36.28 -92.56 13.26
CA VAL A 537 35.30 -92.39 12.17
C VAL A 537 35.97 -92.16 10.82
N TRP A 538 35.29 -92.57 9.77
CA TRP A 538 35.63 -92.21 8.39
C TRP A 538 35.14 -90.79 8.10
N VAL A 539 36.05 -89.93 7.65
CA VAL A 539 35.72 -88.54 7.31
C VAL A 539 35.75 -88.38 5.79
N PRO A 540 34.61 -88.09 5.14
CA PRO A 540 34.56 -87.85 3.70
C PRO A 540 35.18 -86.50 3.35
N ASP A 541 36.25 -86.52 2.57
CA ASP A 541 36.96 -85.32 2.13
C ASP A 541 37.31 -85.38 0.65
N ARG A 542 37.80 -84.26 0.11
CA ARG A 542 38.33 -84.22 -1.26
C ARG A 542 39.84 -84.28 -1.21
N PHE A 543 40.41 -85.09 -2.08
CA PHE A 543 41.85 -85.27 -2.21
C PHE A 543 42.33 -84.85 -3.59
N VAL A 544 43.52 -84.26 -3.63
CA VAL A 544 44.19 -83.84 -4.86
C VAL A 544 45.62 -84.39 -4.83
N LEU A 545 45.93 -85.27 -5.77
CA LEU A 545 47.27 -85.79 -6.02
C LEU A 545 47.96 -84.92 -7.07
N THR A 546 49.11 -84.38 -6.71
CA THR A 546 49.93 -83.54 -7.59
C THR A 546 51.14 -84.28 -8.14
N ARG A 547 51.60 -83.87 -9.32
CA ARG A 547 52.82 -84.38 -9.95
C ARG A 547 54.08 -84.10 -9.14
N ALA A 548 54.07 -83.03 -8.34
CA ALA A 548 55.12 -82.71 -7.37
C ALA A 548 55.24 -83.71 -6.21
N GLY A 549 54.41 -84.76 -6.16
CA GLY A 549 54.53 -85.81 -5.15
C GLY A 549 53.74 -85.54 -3.87
N PHE A 550 52.70 -84.70 -3.92
CA PHE A 550 51.87 -84.40 -2.76
C PHE A 550 50.44 -84.88 -2.93
N LEU A 551 49.90 -85.52 -1.88
CA LEU A 551 48.49 -85.79 -1.74
C LEU A 551 47.88 -84.79 -0.75
N HIS A 552 47.16 -83.80 -1.26
CA HIS A 552 46.49 -82.77 -0.47
C HIS A 552 45.10 -83.23 -0.04
N ARG A 553 44.78 -83.05 1.24
CA ARG A 553 43.44 -83.21 1.81
C ARG A 553 42.79 -81.85 1.93
N LEU A 554 41.67 -81.67 1.24
CA LEU A 554 40.82 -80.50 1.30
C LEU A 554 39.65 -80.83 2.24
N ALA A 555 39.72 -80.36 3.48
CA ALA A 555 38.68 -80.62 4.45
C ALA A 555 37.52 -79.65 4.28
N ARG A 556 36.30 -80.13 4.52
CA ARG A 556 35.14 -79.25 4.68
C ARG A 556 35.26 -78.48 6.00
N SER A 557 35.01 -77.17 5.99
CA SER A 557 35.01 -76.36 7.20
C SER A 557 34.05 -76.96 8.25
N PRO A 558 34.49 -77.25 9.48
CA PRO A 558 33.65 -77.83 10.51
C PRO A 558 32.78 -76.74 11.15
N GLY A 559 31.58 -76.51 10.60
CA GLY A 559 30.59 -75.62 11.20
C GLY A 559 29.72 -74.94 10.14
N GLY A 560 28.49 -75.44 10.00
CA GLY A 560 27.45 -74.81 9.19
C GLY A 560 26.27 -75.75 9.05
N ASP A 561 25.29 -75.63 9.95
CA ASP A 561 23.98 -76.24 9.79
C ASP A 561 23.36 -75.77 8.46
N PRO A 562 22.72 -76.66 7.67
CA PRO A 562 22.20 -76.32 6.35
C PRO A 562 21.10 -75.24 6.37
N GLU A 563 20.45 -75.00 7.52
CA GLU A 563 19.33 -74.04 7.63
C GLU A 563 19.75 -72.60 7.99
N VAL A 564 21.01 -72.34 8.40
CA VAL A 564 21.46 -70.98 8.82
C VAL A 564 22.37 -70.31 7.76
N SER A 565 22.35 -70.83 6.52
CA SER A 565 23.37 -70.56 5.50
C SER A 565 23.10 -69.37 4.56
N MET A 566 22.35 -68.34 4.98
CA MET A 566 22.14 -67.11 4.18
C MET A 566 23.11 -65.96 4.52
N VAL A 567 23.83 -66.04 5.66
CA VAL A 567 24.72 -64.96 6.14
C VAL A 567 26.21 -65.32 6.07
N GLN A 568 26.56 -66.60 6.03
CA GLN A 568 27.93 -67.06 5.85
C GLN A 568 27.94 -68.00 4.65
N GLY A 569 28.67 -67.62 3.60
CA GLY A 569 28.70 -68.33 2.31
C GLY A 569 29.08 -69.82 2.43
N PRO A 570 29.01 -70.57 1.31
CA PRO A 570 29.18 -72.02 1.34
C PRO A 570 30.49 -72.43 2.03
N PRO A 571 30.50 -73.58 2.76
CA PRO A 571 31.66 -74.02 3.53
C PRO A 571 32.86 -74.14 2.60
N THR A 572 33.82 -73.24 2.79
CA THR A 572 35.00 -73.15 1.94
C THR A 572 35.92 -74.32 2.29
N PRO A 573 36.35 -75.16 1.32
CA PRO A 573 37.31 -76.21 1.61
C PRO A 573 38.63 -75.57 2.03
N VAL A 574 39.11 -75.89 3.23
CA VAL A 574 40.42 -75.43 3.73
C VAL A 574 41.43 -76.54 3.45
N LEU A 575 42.63 -76.17 2.99
CA LEU A 575 43.74 -77.11 2.87
C LEU A 575 44.12 -77.57 4.29
N ALA A 576 43.65 -78.74 4.68
CA ALA A 576 43.75 -79.20 6.06
C ALA A 576 45.04 -79.95 6.31
N GLU A 577 45.50 -80.73 5.33
CA GLU A 577 46.73 -81.50 5.46
C GLU A 577 47.29 -81.82 4.08
N SER A 578 48.61 -81.91 3.95
CA SER A 578 49.29 -82.36 2.73
C SER A 578 50.27 -83.47 3.06
N VAL A 579 50.20 -84.57 2.32
CA VAL A 579 51.07 -85.74 2.52
C VAL A 579 52.13 -85.77 1.44
N ALA A 580 53.40 -85.74 1.84
CA ALA A 580 54.52 -85.89 0.91
C ALA A 580 54.75 -87.38 0.59
N LEU A 581 54.46 -87.77 -0.64
CA LEU A 581 54.51 -89.18 -1.06
C LEU A 581 55.94 -89.71 -1.12
N ALA A 582 56.96 -88.89 -1.35
CA ALA A 582 58.37 -89.31 -1.29
C ALA A 582 58.76 -90.04 0.02
N ARG A 583 57.97 -89.89 1.08
CA ARG A 583 58.20 -90.49 2.40
C ARG A 583 57.24 -91.64 2.71
N CYS A 584 56.37 -91.98 1.77
CA CYS A 584 55.31 -92.96 1.97
C CYS A 584 55.63 -94.28 1.25
N ALA A 585 55.09 -95.37 1.77
CA ALA A 585 55.04 -96.66 1.10
C ALA A 585 53.60 -97.20 1.13
N PHE A 586 53.24 -97.98 0.11
CA PHE A 586 51.95 -98.69 0.09
C PHE A 586 52.02 -99.95 0.95
N GLU A 587 51.05 -100.13 1.84
CA GLU A 587 50.83 -101.39 2.54
C GLU A 587 49.75 -102.19 1.80
N GLN A 588 49.93 -103.51 1.68
CA GLN A 588 48.96 -104.38 1.02
C GLN A 588 47.67 -104.42 1.86
N GLY A 589 46.54 -104.08 1.24
CA GLY A 589 45.22 -104.07 1.87
C GLY A 589 44.14 -104.60 0.92
N GLU A 590 42.97 -104.93 1.47
CA GLU A 590 41.80 -105.34 0.69
C GLU A 590 41.00 -104.12 0.22
N ALA A 591 40.82 -103.98 -1.10
CA ALA A 591 39.97 -102.96 -1.68
C ALA A 591 38.53 -103.07 -1.12
N PRO A 592 37.82 -101.96 -0.87
CA PRO A 592 38.07 -100.59 -1.31
C PRO A 592 38.88 -99.73 -0.30
N VAL A 593 39.67 -100.36 0.57
CA VAL A 593 40.50 -99.68 1.57
C VAL A 593 41.97 -99.86 1.25
N PHE A 594 42.74 -98.77 1.31
CA PHE A 594 44.20 -98.84 1.15
C PHE A 594 44.90 -98.00 2.22
N ARG A 595 46.17 -98.31 2.46
CA ARG A 595 46.95 -97.66 3.51
C ARG A 595 48.30 -97.17 2.97
N LEU A 596 48.60 -95.92 3.29
CA LEU A 596 49.89 -95.29 3.06
C LEU A 596 50.64 -95.20 4.38
N VAL A 597 51.83 -95.78 4.44
CA VAL A 597 52.69 -95.72 5.61
C VAL A 597 53.75 -94.66 5.38
N GLU A 598 53.64 -93.55 6.10
CA GLU A 598 54.61 -92.46 6.07
C GLU A 598 55.76 -92.77 7.04
N THR A 599 56.96 -92.85 6.51
CA THR A 599 58.19 -92.99 7.30
C THR A 599 58.64 -91.60 7.77
N ALA A 600 58.78 -91.42 9.07
CA ALA A 600 59.38 -90.21 9.61
C ALA A 600 60.84 -90.13 9.15
N ALA A 601 61.22 -89.07 8.41
CA ALA A 601 62.61 -88.77 8.15
C ALA A 601 63.28 -88.56 9.51
N GLY A 602 64.16 -89.49 9.88
CA GLY A 602 65.07 -89.28 10.97
C GLY A 602 65.97 -88.11 10.60
N SER A 603 65.78 -86.97 11.26
CA SER A 603 66.90 -86.05 11.48
C SER A 603 68.07 -86.91 11.98
N LEU A 604 69.22 -86.78 11.32
CA LEU A 604 70.45 -87.57 11.49
C LEU A 604 70.92 -87.71 12.95
N ALA A 605 70.28 -87.02 13.90
CA ALA A 605 70.58 -87.04 15.33
C ALA A 605 69.80 -88.09 16.17
N ARG A 606 68.94 -88.96 15.61
CA ARG A 606 68.08 -89.86 16.42
C ARG A 606 68.13 -91.36 16.15
N SER A 607 69.06 -91.85 15.32
CA SER A 607 69.13 -93.26 14.92
C SER A 607 70.07 -94.12 15.75
N LEU A 608 69.87 -94.23 17.07
CA LEU A 608 70.56 -95.28 17.84
C LEU A 608 69.68 -96.08 18.82
N PHE A 609 68.49 -95.62 19.27
CA PHE A 609 67.71 -96.39 20.26
C PHE A 609 66.17 -96.32 20.17
N LEU A 610 65.57 -95.82 19.08
CA LEU A 610 64.11 -95.94 18.86
C LEU A 610 63.80 -96.26 17.39
N ALA A 611 62.91 -97.24 17.18
CA ALA A 611 62.38 -97.57 15.86
C ALA A 611 61.72 -96.33 15.22
N PRO A 612 61.84 -96.12 13.88
CA PRO A 612 61.21 -95.00 13.21
C PRO A 612 59.70 -95.02 13.48
N ARG A 613 59.15 -93.90 13.98
CA ARG A 613 57.70 -93.75 14.12
C ARG A 613 57.09 -93.72 12.73
N THR A 614 56.49 -94.84 12.32
CA THR A 614 55.71 -94.97 11.11
C THR A 614 54.30 -94.43 11.37
N ARG A 615 53.81 -93.54 10.51
CA ARG A 615 52.43 -93.04 10.57
C ARG A 615 51.65 -93.67 9.43
N ALA A 616 50.80 -94.65 9.76
CA ALA A 616 49.87 -95.23 8.80
C ALA A 616 48.66 -94.32 8.61
N ARG A 617 48.33 -94.00 7.36
CA ARG A 617 47.13 -93.27 6.95
C ARG A 617 46.26 -94.22 6.13
N THR A 618 45.03 -94.44 6.58
CA THR A 618 44.09 -95.37 5.94
C THR A 618 43.03 -94.57 5.19
N PHE A 619 42.79 -94.94 3.94
CA PHE A 619 41.82 -94.31 3.04
C PHE A 619 40.82 -95.34 2.52
N ARG A 620 39.59 -94.91 2.30
CA ARG A 620 38.49 -95.70 1.74
C ARG A 620 37.88 -94.94 0.57
N THR A 621 37.63 -95.63 -0.55
CA THR A 621 36.95 -95.07 -1.72
C THR A 621 35.52 -95.59 -1.83
N ALA A 622 34.70 -95.02 -2.73
CA ALA A 622 33.30 -95.41 -2.86
C ALA A 622 33.14 -96.80 -3.51
N SER A 623 34.09 -97.20 -4.37
CA SER A 623 34.10 -98.50 -5.04
C SER A 623 35.51 -99.11 -5.11
N VAL A 624 35.57 -100.41 -5.41
CA VAL A 624 36.83 -101.13 -5.66
C VAL A 624 37.55 -100.57 -6.89
N GLU A 625 36.81 -100.18 -7.93
CA GLU A 625 37.36 -99.58 -9.15
C GLU A 625 38.04 -98.24 -8.85
N GLU A 626 37.37 -97.35 -8.10
CA GLU A 626 37.99 -96.09 -7.66
C GLU A 626 39.22 -96.33 -6.76
N CYS A 627 39.19 -97.37 -5.93
CA CYS A 627 40.31 -97.76 -5.08
C CYS A 627 41.52 -98.14 -5.91
N MET A 628 41.33 -98.99 -6.92
CA MET A 628 42.39 -99.44 -7.81
C MET A 628 43.00 -98.27 -8.57
N ASP A 629 42.16 -97.41 -9.12
CA ASP A 629 42.61 -96.23 -9.84
C ASP A 629 43.43 -95.25 -8.98
N TRP A 630 42.97 -94.96 -7.75
CA TRP A 630 43.72 -94.14 -6.81
C TRP A 630 45.06 -94.79 -6.44
N ALA A 631 45.06 -96.11 -6.24
CA ALA A 631 46.27 -96.87 -5.95
C ALA A 631 47.26 -96.84 -7.12
N ILE A 632 46.81 -96.95 -8.37
CA ILE A 632 47.66 -96.84 -9.57
C ILE A 632 48.32 -95.47 -9.62
N ALA A 633 47.52 -94.38 -9.57
CA ALA A 633 48.03 -93.02 -9.66
C ALA A 633 49.03 -92.69 -8.53
N LEU A 634 48.73 -93.11 -7.29
CA LEU A 634 49.63 -92.91 -6.15
C LEU A 634 50.92 -93.73 -6.30
N ARG A 635 50.87 -94.96 -6.80
CA ARG A 635 52.06 -95.81 -7.04
C ARG A 635 52.96 -95.23 -8.12
N GLU A 636 52.39 -94.70 -9.20
CA GLU A 636 53.15 -94.03 -10.26
C GLU A 636 53.94 -92.84 -9.70
N VAL A 637 53.29 -92.01 -8.89
CA VAL A 637 53.95 -90.86 -8.24
C VAL A 637 55.00 -91.31 -7.23
N LEU A 638 54.72 -92.33 -6.41
CA LEU A 638 55.71 -92.89 -5.48
C LEU A 638 56.95 -93.43 -6.19
N ALA A 639 56.76 -94.11 -7.32
CA ALA A 639 57.84 -94.60 -8.16
C ALA A 639 58.62 -93.45 -8.85
N ALA A 640 57.96 -92.33 -9.13
CA ALA A 640 58.61 -91.14 -9.67
C ALA A 640 59.37 -90.34 -8.60
N CYS A 641 58.89 -90.28 -7.36
CA CYS A 641 59.56 -89.58 -6.25
C CYS A 641 60.77 -90.35 -5.66
N THR A 642 60.89 -91.65 -5.96
CA THR A 642 62.00 -92.51 -5.52
C THR A 642 63.13 -92.61 -6.54
N ARG A 643 62.92 -92.07 -7.75
CA ARG A 643 63.95 -91.80 -8.77
C ARG A 643 64.49 -90.40 -8.58
#